data_AF-A0AAD5TZR7-F1
#
_entry.id   AF-A0AAD5TZR7-F1
#
_cell.length_a   1.000
_cell.length_b   1.000
_cell.length_c   1.000
_cell.angle_alpha   90.00
_cell.angle_beta   90.00
_cell.angle_gamma   90.00
#
_symmetry.space_group_name_H-M   'P 1'
#
loop_
_entity.id
_entity.type
_entity.pdbx_description
1 polymer ?
#
loop_
_entity_poly.entity_id
_entity_poly.type
_entity_poly.pdbx_seq_one_letter_code
_entity_poly.pdbx_strand_id
1 'polypeptide(L)'
;MYTTAQFNNKLILHQTEYWRKEEIAAKVAKKELLSKKEVKPNGSGLNKIKTSLVFDKLFQNALKPSKVEPYYFEGQGTPGEFEVTLTSLITVDRFPKLLNCMKTFDGPVSVALHINDDEMLNLNLYKLNNFISSNLEFIRNRLDIHVVIDKFPRQLNYLRNIARFFSKTDLLLPLDVDFIVNKNLIKNLIRNQFALKKLYSGEAVFIIPAFEFMGELKSITTFENFPQKKEQVVNLFDDKKLMIFHGPENKGHLSTNYTIWLNATESYQIESNSFSYEPYAIVNKNTVPWSDERFVGYGGNKAAWWYEIYLSGLEFWVLPNDFLIHQYHEYDDSIRVAEEDVDVNISDLEVENGVNLQEILIQPGLKKSARSRSEKIEKKLKEDEKKSKIDPPKRILILGGSNQGKSTILRQVRIAQAKAFTEEEKDHFKIIIHNNILDNMKNLLNGIEKLGLQEKYLKEICEADHHIRLISQYERKKKISKDIADILIKTWKTDCLKEAWERRFEIANIQDSALVFFEEMELILSDDYVPTNQHIVNARKPTQNITDVIVNVPKGRLQFFDFGGQKSLRKYWLPYFDNAHGILFVVAISSYYQFVEEDEFGTEKHLERDDEKDKTAAASNKLLDSLNIFTEVFNNPTLLKSTMILCFNKMDLFEKNLKKFPIKNYFTDFEGENIKRNHLIFFFYLGDDSDLKLAKKYFSKLFVKDAIKEKKAPFVHFTTSTDTKLMKKIICDILETLIRQSLSSAGFAI
;
A
#
# COMPACT_ATOMS: atom_id res chain seq x y z
N MET A 1 -17.06 -41.84 10.55
CA MET A 1 -16.52 -41.17 11.75
C MET A 1 -15.00 -41.13 11.63
N TYR A 2 -14.45 -40.00 11.18
CA TYR A 2 -13.03 -39.66 11.31
C TYR A 2 -13.02 -38.19 11.73
N THR A 3 -12.61 -37.93 12.96
CA THR A 3 -12.82 -36.66 13.67
C THR A 3 -11.94 -35.54 13.11
N THR A 4 -12.53 -34.37 12.96
CA THR A 4 -11.97 -33.07 12.51
C THR A 4 -10.64 -32.67 13.19
N ALA A 5 -10.30 -33.27 14.33
CA ALA A 5 -9.02 -33.10 15.03
C ALA A 5 -7.81 -33.70 14.27
N GLN A 6 -7.97 -34.83 13.56
CA GLN A 6 -6.86 -35.49 12.86
C GLN A 6 -6.45 -34.77 11.56
N PHE A 7 -7.37 -34.01 10.94
CA PHE A 7 -7.08 -33.23 9.74
C PHE A 7 -6.39 -31.89 10.07
N ASN A 8 -6.71 -31.28 11.23
CA ASN A 8 -6.04 -30.07 11.73
C ASN A 8 -4.56 -30.32 12.07
N ASN A 9 -4.23 -31.46 12.70
CA ASN A 9 -2.84 -31.81 12.98
C ASN A 9 -2.02 -31.99 11.70
N LYS A 10 -2.59 -32.63 10.66
CA LYS A 10 -1.88 -32.86 9.38
C LYS A 10 -1.50 -31.58 8.63
N LEU A 11 -2.28 -30.50 8.75
CA LEU A 11 -2.05 -29.26 8.00
C LEU A 11 -1.02 -28.35 8.68
N ILE A 12 -1.10 -28.23 10.02
CA ILE A 12 -0.06 -27.57 10.83
C ILE A 12 1.27 -28.30 10.59
N LEU A 13 1.28 -29.64 10.71
CA LEU A 13 2.45 -30.46 10.42
C LEU A 13 3.05 -30.17 9.03
N HIS A 14 2.25 -29.94 7.99
CA HIS A 14 2.77 -29.73 6.64
C HIS A 14 3.39 -28.34 6.40
N GLN A 15 2.87 -27.28 7.02
CA GLN A 15 3.51 -25.97 7.00
C GLN A 15 4.75 -25.93 7.90
N THR A 16 4.66 -26.49 9.11
CA THR A 16 5.83 -26.67 9.97
C THR A 16 6.90 -27.49 9.24
N GLU A 17 6.53 -28.47 8.42
CA GLU A 17 7.45 -29.22 7.55
C GLU A 17 8.09 -28.35 6.45
N TYR A 18 7.37 -27.42 5.83
CA TYR A 18 7.93 -26.50 4.82
C TYR A 18 8.99 -25.57 5.45
N TRP A 19 8.64 -24.89 6.54
CA TRP A 19 9.59 -24.03 7.27
C TRP A 19 10.75 -24.84 7.84
N ARG A 20 10.48 -26.07 8.30
CA ARG A 20 11.53 -27.00 8.73
C ARG A 20 12.43 -27.41 7.57
N LYS A 21 11.96 -27.51 6.32
CA LYS A 21 12.80 -27.75 5.14
C LYS A 21 13.70 -26.56 4.82
N GLU A 22 13.16 -25.34 4.84
CA GLU A 22 13.98 -24.12 4.68
C GLU A 22 15.02 -23.99 5.80
N GLU A 23 14.63 -24.27 7.04
CA GLU A 23 15.55 -24.26 8.18
C GLU A 23 16.58 -25.39 8.10
N ILE A 24 16.21 -26.59 7.63
CA ILE A 24 17.18 -27.67 7.37
C ILE A 24 18.15 -27.22 6.28
N ALA A 25 17.68 -26.59 5.19
CA ALA A 25 18.54 -26.06 4.15
C ALA A 25 19.48 -24.97 4.68
N ALA A 26 18.99 -24.07 5.54
CA ALA A 26 19.78 -23.06 6.22
C ALA A 26 20.82 -23.68 7.16
N LYS A 27 20.46 -24.70 7.96
CA LYS A 27 21.38 -25.44 8.84
C LYS A 27 22.44 -26.20 8.05
N VAL A 28 22.08 -26.83 6.93
CA VAL A 28 23.02 -27.50 6.02
C VAL A 28 23.98 -26.47 5.43
N ALA A 29 23.47 -25.35 4.92
CA ALA A 29 24.31 -24.27 4.38
C ALA A 29 25.23 -23.68 5.45
N LYS A 30 24.74 -23.46 6.69
CA LYS A 30 25.55 -23.01 7.83
C LYS A 30 26.64 -24.03 8.16
N LYS A 31 26.32 -25.32 8.22
CA LYS A 31 27.30 -26.39 8.46
C LYS A 31 28.36 -26.45 7.36
N GLU A 32 27.96 -26.34 6.09
CA GLU A 32 28.90 -26.27 4.96
C GLU A 32 29.80 -25.03 5.03
N LEU A 33 29.24 -23.86 5.35
CA LEU A 33 29.99 -22.62 5.52
C LEU A 33 30.99 -22.69 6.68
N LEU A 34 30.60 -23.23 7.82
CA LEU A 34 31.46 -23.39 9.00
C LEU A 34 32.54 -24.46 8.77
N SER A 35 32.22 -25.58 8.12
CA SER A 35 33.20 -26.63 7.78
C SER A 35 34.31 -26.13 6.84
N LYS A 36 34.04 -25.10 6.03
CA LYS A 36 35.03 -24.46 5.16
C LYS A 36 36.04 -23.59 5.93
N LYS A 37 35.76 -23.17 7.18
CA LYS A 37 36.75 -22.51 8.05
C LYS A 37 37.81 -23.50 8.59
N GLU A 38 37.52 -24.81 8.63
CA GLU A 38 38.39 -25.81 9.26
C GLU A 38 39.33 -26.58 8.30
N VAL A 39 39.17 -26.48 6.98
CA VAL A 39 39.95 -27.29 6.03
C VAL A 39 41.21 -26.54 5.55
N LYS A 40 42.37 -26.92 6.10
CA LYS A 40 43.69 -26.66 5.48
C LYS A 40 43.73 -27.28 4.08
N PRO A 41 44.29 -26.60 3.07
CA PRO A 41 44.20 -27.02 1.69
C PRO A 41 45.14 -28.20 1.46
N ASN A 42 44.61 -29.42 1.43
CA ASN A 42 45.23 -30.58 0.79
C ASN A 42 44.13 -31.62 0.53
N GLY A 43 43.50 -31.52 -0.65
CA GLY A 43 42.45 -32.46 -1.05
C GLY A 43 41.72 -31.97 -2.29
N SER A 44 41.79 -32.77 -3.35
CA SER A 44 41.33 -32.53 -4.72
C SER A 44 39.83 -32.25 -4.88
N GLY A 45 39.51 -31.23 -5.67
CA GLY A 45 38.69 -31.42 -6.87
C GLY A 45 37.18 -31.65 -6.74
N LEU A 46 36.48 -30.99 -5.83
CA LEU A 46 35.01 -30.79 -5.92
C LEU A 46 34.66 -29.32 -5.65
N ASN A 47 33.87 -28.75 -6.57
CA ASN A 47 33.54 -27.33 -6.76
C ASN A 47 33.40 -26.49 -5.47
N LYS A 48 34.35 -25.58 -5.23
CA LYS A 48 34.26 -24.57 -4.19
C LYS A 48 33.19 -23.52 -4.57
N ILE A 49 31.95 -23.71 -4.13
CA ILE A 49 30.90 -22.67 -4.24
C ILE A 49 31.34 -21.47 -3.37
N LYS A 50 31.46 -20.28 -3.99
CA LYS A 50 31.80 -19.02 -3.30
C LYS A 50 30.74 -18.72 -2.23
N THR A 51 31.15 -18.26 -1.06
CA THR A 51 30.24 -17.87 0.04
C THR A 51 29.19 -16.85 -0.39
N SER A 52 29.54 -15.93 -1.30
CA SER A 52 28.59 -14.99 -1.90
C SER A 52 27.43 -15.70 -2.62
N LEU A 53 27.71 -16.75 -3.41
CA LEU A 53 26.69 -17.54 -4.10
C LEU A 53 25.74 -18.27 -3.14
N VAL A 54 26.21 -18.66 -1.95
CA VAL A 54 25.37 -19.29 -0.93
C VAL A 54 24.39 -18.27 -0.36
N PHE A 55 24.85 -17.05 -0.05
CA PHE A 55 23.96 -15.98 0.42
C PHE A 55 23.05 -15.45 -0.67
N ASP A 56 23.49 -15.39 -1.92
CA ASP A 56 22.64 -15.03 -3.06
C ASP A 56 21.52 -16.04 -3.27
N LYS A 57 21.74 -17.30 -2.92
CA LYS A 57 20.70 -18.34 -2.99
C LYS A 57 19.79 -18.39 -1.76
N LEU A 58 20.35 -18.21 -0.56
CA LEU A 58 19.58 -18.21 0.69
C LEU A 58 18.70 -16.97 0.82
N PHE A 59 19.23 -15.81 0.43
CA PHE A 59 18.60 -14.51 0.54
C PHE A 59 18.45 -13.91 -0.87
N GLN A 60 17.76 -14.66 -1.73
CA GLN A 60 17.59 -14.35 -3.15
C GLN A 60 16.74 -13.11 -3.42
N ASN A 61 15.94 -12.70 -2.43
CA ASN A 61 15.02 -11.59 -2.54
C ASN A 61 15.64 -10.28 -2.03
N ALA A 62 16.80 -10.34 -1.36
CA ALA A 62 17.55 -9.16 -0.95
C ALA A 62 18.13 -8.42 -2.17
N LEU A 63 18.23 -7.09 -2.09
CA LEU A 63 18.88 -6.29 -3.12
C LEU A 63 20.37 -6.66 -3.20
N LYS A 64 20.91 -6.63 -4.42
CA LYS A 64 22.29 -7.02 -4.74
C LYS A 64 22.95 -5.92 -5.58
N PRO A 65 24.29 -5.73 -5.46
CA PRO A 65 25.24 -6.55 -4.70
C PRO A 65 25.35 -6.15 -3.22
N SER A 66 25.40 -7.16 -2.33
CA SER A 66 25.73 -6.98 -0.90
C SER A 66 26.83 -7.94 -0.49
N LYS A 67 27.77 -7.49 0.34
CA LYS A 67 28.87 -8.31 0.86
C LYS A 67 28.65 -8.60 2.34
N VAL A 68 28.54 -9.88 2.70
CA VAL A 68 28.42 -10.32 4.09
C VAL A 68 29.75 -10.91 4.56
N GLU A 69 30.27 -10.36 5.65
CA GLU A 69 31.41 -10.89 6.41
C GLU A 69 30.87 -11.46 7.74
N PRO A 70 30.46 -12.74 7.75
CA PRO A 70 29.90 -13.35 8.94
C PRO A 70 30.98 -13.58 9.98
N TYR A 71 30.66 -13.33 11.25
CA TYR A 71 31.59 -13.53 12.35
C TYR A 71 32.87 -12.70 12.16
N TYR A 72 32.73 -11.46 11.68
CA TYR A 72 33.81 -10.48 11.69
C TYR A 72 34.40 -10.37 13.10
N PHE A 73 33.51 -10.46 14.10
CA PHE A 73 33.87 -10.83 15.46
C PHE A 73 33.02 -12.04 15.88
N GLU A 74 33.68 -13.07 16.41
CA GLU A 74 33.04 -14.29 16.92
C GLU A 74 33.26 -14.39 18.42
N GLY A 75 32.17 -14.34 19.19
CA GLY A 75 32.23 -14.57 20.62
C GLY A 75 32.58 -16.03 20.90
N GLN A 76 33.45 -16.28 21.87
CA GLN A 76 33.92 -17.62 22.25
C GLN A 76 33.00 -18.34 23.24
N GLY A 77 31.98 -17.68 23.76
CA GLY A 77 31.06 -18.31 24.71
C GLY A 77 30.14 -19.30 24.03
N THR A 78 29.91 -20.41 24.74
CA THR A 78 28.95 -21.46 24.37
C THR A 78 27.64 -21.23 25.10
N PRO A 79 26.52 -21.11 24.37
CA PRO A 79 25.25 -20.89 25.03
C PRO A 79 24.80 -22.07 25.91
N GLY A 80 24.06 -21.75 26.98
CA GLY A 80 23.37 -22.74 27.79
C GLY A 80 22.17 -23.39 27.08
N GLU A 81 21.67 -24.50 27.62
CA GLU A 81 20.59 -25.32 27.02
C GLU A 81 19.29 -24.53 26.77
N PHE A 82 18.96 -23.58 27.65
CA PHE A 82 17.74 -22.76 27.60
C PHE A 82 18.01 -21.27 27.40
N GLU A 83 19.14 -20.91 26.79
CA GLU A 83 19.47 -19.52 26.52
C GLU A 83 18.72 -18.93 25.33
N VAL A 84 18.58 -17.61 25.38
CA VAL A 84 17.97 -16.78 24.33
C VAL A 84 19.08 -15.94 23.72
N THR A 85 19.19 -15.93 22.39
CA THR A 85 20.09 -15.02 21.68
C THR A 85 19.33 -13.73 21.39
N LEU A 86 19.84 -12.59 21.85
CA LEU A 86 19.35 -11.29 21.41
C LEU A 86 19.87 -11.02 20.01
N THR A 87 18.98 -10.76 19.06
CA THR A 87 19.35 -10.39 17.69
C THR A 87 19.01 -8.93 17.45
N SER A 88 19.99 -8.15 17.00
CA SER A 88 19.79 -6.71 16.73
C SER A 88 20.45 -6.27 15.44
N LEU A 89 19.91 -5.19 14.91
CA LEU A 89 20.41 -4.44 13.76
C LEU A 89 21.13 -3.22 14.31
N ILE A 90 22.34 -2.92 13.83
CA ILE A 90 23.09 -1.75 14.30
C ILE A 90 23.87 -1.07 13.18
N THR A 91 24.16 0.20 13.41
CA THR A 91 25.15 1.03 12.72
C THR A 91 26.26 1.41 13.72
N VAL A 92 27.38 1.93 13.23
CA VAL A 92 28.55 2.30 14.06
C VAL A 92 28.25 3.33 15.16
N ASP A 93 27.26 4.21 14.98
CA ASP A 93 26.84 5.19 15.99
C ASP A 93 26.06 4.55 17.17
N ARG A 94 25.57 3.31 17.00
CA ARG A 94 24.76 2.61 18.00
C ARG A 94 25.57 1.73 18.96
N PHE A 95 26.90 1.69 18.85
CA PHE A 95 27.75 0.92 19.77
C PHE A 95 27.55 1.22 21.26
N PRO A 96 27.40 2.48 21.72
CA PRO A 96 27.14 2.75 23.14
C PRO A 96 25.82 2.13 23.63
N LYS A 97 24.78 2.16 22.80
CA LYS A 97 23.47 1.57 23.14
C LYS A 97 23.53 0.03 23.17
N LEU A 98 24.30 -0.58 22.27
CA LEU A 98 24.58 -2.02 22.32
C LEU A 98 25.21 -2.42 23.65
N LEU A 99 26.22 -1.68 24.10
CA LEU A 99 26.87 -1.95 25.40
C LEU A 99 25.87 -1.82 26.56
N ASN A 100 25.02 -0.79 26.56
CA ASN A 100 23.99 -0.63 27.60
C ASN A 100 22.99 -1.80 27.62
N CYS A 101 22.54 -2.25 26.45
CA CYS A 101 21.69 -3.42 26.33
C CYS A 101 22.39 -4.68 26.87
N MET A 102 23.64 -4.91 26.49
CA MET A 102 24.46 -6.05 26.95
C MET A 102 24.80 -6.04 28.45
N LYS A 103 24.73 -4.88 29.13
CA LYS A 103 24.94 -4.81 30.59
C LYS A 103 23.76 -5.36 31.37
N THR A 104 22.56 -5.40 30.78
CA THR A 104 21.34 -5.92 31.42
C THR A 104 20.92 -7.27 30.86
N PHE A 105 21.14 -7.51 29.58
CA PHE A 105 20.89 -8.81 28.96
C PHE A 105 22.12 -9.73 29.13
N ASP A 106 21.99 -10.77 29.95
CA ASP A 106 23.11 -11.68 30.28
C ASP A 106 23.36 -12.78 29.22
N GLY A 107 22.48 -12.94 28.22
CA GLY A 107 22.59 -13.99 27.20
C GLY A 107 23.51 -13.65 26.02
N PRO A 108 23.63 -14.58 25.04
CA PRO A 108 24.35 -14.36 23.79
C PRO A 108 23.66 -13.30 22.92
N VAL A 109 24.45 -12.58 22.13
CA VAL A 109 24.01 -11.47 21.28
C VAL A 109 24.59 -11.67 19.89
N SER A 110 23.74 -11.62 18.86
CA SER A 110 24.15 -11.65 17.45
C SER A 110 23.66 -10.40 16.76
N VAL A 111 24.60 -9.60 16.24
CA VAL A 111 24.28 -8.33 15.59
C VAL A 111 24.67 -8.34 14.12
N ALA A 112 23.78 -7.83 13.27
CA ALA A 112 24.10 -7.45 11.91
C ALA A 112 24.49 -5.96 11.90
N LEU A 113 25.76 -5.68 11.62
CA LEU A 113 26.29 -4.33 11.49
C LEU A 113 26.24 -3.92 10.02
N HIS A 114 25.40 -2.93 9.72
CA HIS A 114 25.34 -2.35 8.38
C HIS A 114 26.40 -1.26 8.23
N ILE A 115 27.16 -1.33 7.14
CA ILE A 115 28.10 -0.29 6.71
C ILE A 115 27.84 -0.01 5.23
N ASN A 116 27.65 1.25 4.89
CA ASN A 116 27.52 1.65 3.49
C ASN A 116 28.84 1.43 2.73
N ASP A 117 28.73 0.95 1.50
CA ASP A 117 29.83 0.88 0.53
C ASP A 117 30.06 2.26 -0.09
N ASP A 118 30.50 3.21 0.74
CA ASP A 118 30.77 4.61 0.41
C ASP A 118 32.16 5.06 0.90
N GLU A 119 32.47 6.36 0.76
CA GLU A 119 33.76 6.93 1.18
C GLU A 119 34.05 6.75 2.68
N MET A 120 33.01 6.52 3.50
CA MET A 120 33.13 6.32 4.95
C MET A 120 33.38 4.85 5.34
N LEU A 121 33.35 3.91 4.40
CA LEU A 121 33.55 2.47 4.65
C LEU A 121 34.78 2.18 5.53
N ASN A 122 35.96 2.70 5.13
CA ASN A 122 37.21 2.47 5.87
C ASN A 122 37.19 3.10 7.27
N LEU A 123 36.61 4.29 7.42
CA LEU A 123 36.46 4.95 8.71
C LEU A 123 35.54 4.16 9.64
N ASN A 124 34.45 3.61 9.12
CA ASN A 124 33.49 2.81 9.88
C ASN A 124 34.07 1.45 10.29
N LEU A 125 34.85 0.80 9.42
CA LEU A 125 35.61 -0.40 9.78
C LEU A 125 36.68 -0.11 10.84
N TYR A 126 37.35 1.03 10.77
CA TYR A 126 38.29 1.46 11.82
C TYR A 126 37.57 1.68 13.17
N LYS A 127 36.42 2.36 13.18
CA LYS A 127 35.58 2.54 14.38
C LYS A 127 35.14 1.19 14.97
N LEU A 128 34.75 0.23 14.12
CA LEU A 128 34.40 -1.13 14.53
C LEU A 128 35.58 -1.84 15.21
N ASN A 129 36.76 -1.82 14.60
CA ASN A 129 37.96 -2.46 15.16
C ASN A 129 38.35 -1.82 16.50
N ASN A 130 38.23 -0.50 16.63
CA ASN A 130 38.45 0.21 17.89
C ASN A 130 37.40 -0.17 18.94
N PHE A 131 36.14 -0.30 18.56
CA PHE A 131 35.09 -0.75 19.47
C PHE A 131 35.38 -2.16 20.01
N ILE A 132 35.76 -3.09 19.13
CA ILE A 132 36.07 -4.48 19.50
C ILE A 132 37.27 -4.51 20.45
N SER A 133 38.38 -3.87 20.09
CA SER A 133 39.61 -3.87 20.91
C SER A 133 39.39 -3.22 22.28
N SER A 134 38.66 -2.11 22.33
CA SER A 134 38.39 -1.36 23.57
C SER A 134 37.43 -2.07 24.52
N ASN A 135 36.59 -2.99 24.02
CA ASN A 135 35.56 -3.66 24.82
C ASN A 135 35.75 -5.18 24.87
N LEU A 136 36.91 -5.69 24.44
CA LEU A 136 37.15 -7.12 24.19
C LEU A 136 36.79 -7.99 25.41
N GLU A 137 37.21 -7.59 26.60
CA GLU A 137 36.93 -8.35 27.84
C GLU A 137 35.44 -8.52 28.10
N PHE A 138 34.64 -7.50 27.79
CA PHE A 138 33.20 -7.47 28.01
C PHE A 138 32.42 -8.24 26.94
N ILE A 139 32.86 -8.16 25.67
CA ILE A 139 32.11 -8.72 24.53
C ILE A 139 32.55 -10.14 24.15
N ARG A 140 33.78 -10.56 24.48
CA ARG A 140 34.42 -11.80 23.98
C ARG A 140 33.63 -13.09 24.14
N ASN A 141 32.76 -13.18 25.13
CA ASN A 141 32.01 -14.41 25.40
C ASN A 141 30.55 -14.34 24.93
N ARG A 142 30.07 -13.19 24.49
CA ARG A 142 28.62 -12.99 24.29
C ARG A 142 28.26 -12.36 22.95
N LEU A 143 29.15 -11.62 22.30
CA LEU A 143 28.80 -10.89 21.09
C LEU A 143 29.36 -11.55 19.83
N ASP A 144 28.48 -11.79 18.86
CA ASP A 144 28.83 -12.10 17.48
C ASP A 144 28.48 -10.89 16.60
N ILE A 145 29.43 -10.42 15.78
CA ILE A 145 29.25 -9.31 14.84
C ILE A 145 29.35 -9.84 13.41
N HIS A 146 28.29 -9.63 12.63
CA HIS A 146 28.22 -9.95 11.22
C HIS A 146 28.20 -8.64 10.43
N VAL A 147 29.27 -8.35 9.69
CA VAL A 147 29.36 -7.09 8.93
C VAL A 147 28.67 -7.29 7.59
N VAL A 148 27.78 -6.36 7.23
CA VAL A 148 27.08 -6.32 5.95
C VAL A 148 27.44 -5.00 5.28
N ILE A 149 28.28 -5.09 4.25
CA ILE A 149 28.70 -3.96 3.42
C ILE A 149 27.78 -3.89 2.21
N ASP A 150 27.10 -2.76 2.05
CA ASP A 150 26.04 -2.62 1.07
C ASP A 150 25.98 -1.21 0.46
N LYS A 151 25.59 -1.12 -0.81
CA LYS A 151 25.28 0.15 -1.48
C LYS A 151 23.86 0.64 -1.17
N PHE A 152 22.99 -0.26 -0.71
CA PHE A 152 21.62 0.09 -0.37
C PHE A 152 21.50 0.48 1.10
N PRO A 153 20.96 1.66 1.42
CA PRO A 153 20.59 1.96 2.79
C PRO A 153 19.43 1.06 3.24
N ARG A 154 19.48 0.58 4.49
CA ARG A 154 18.31 0.06 5.23
C ARG A 154 17.58 -1.17 4.64
N GLN A 155 18.32 -2.20 4.24
CA GLN A 155 17.75 -3.55 4.00
C GLN A 155 17.42 -4.28 5.32
N LEU A 156 16.49 -3.74 6.13
CA LEU A 156 16.26 -4.16 7.51
C LEU A 156 15.90 -5.65 7.65
N ASN A 157 15.04 -6.20 6.81
CA ASN A 157 14.68 -7.62 6.87
C ASN A 157 15.85 -8.55 6.50
N TYR A 158 16.65 -8.16 5.51
CA TYR A 158 17.87 -8.90 5.16
C TYR A 158 18.85 -8.94 6.34
N LEU A 159 19.10 -7.80 6.98
CA LEU A 159 19.95 -7.71 8.15
C LEU A 159 19.38 -8.52 9.34
N ARG A 160 18.06 -8.56 9.54
CA ARG A 160 17.39 -9.41 10.55
C ARG A 160 17.66 -10.89 10.28
N ASN A 161 17.53 -11.30 9.02
CA ASN A 161 17.80 -12.66 8.58
C ASN A 161 19.27 -13.04 8.79
N ILE A 162 20.23 -12.14 8.54
CA ILE A 162 21.66 -12.37 8.83
C ILE A 162 21.90 -12.61 10.32
N ALA A 163 21.42 -11.72 11.20
CA ALA A 163 21.57 -11.89 12.65
C ALA A 163 20.89 -13.19 13.14
N ARG A 164 19.68 -13.48 12.66
CA ARG A 164 18.98 -14.74 12.94
C ARG A 164 19.77 -15.96 12.47
N PHE A 165 20.27 -15.96 11.24
CA PHE A 165 20.94 -17.13 10.64
C PHE A 165 22.20 -17.52 11.43
N PHE A 166 22.97 -16.52 11.87
CA PHE A 166 24.21 -16.77 12.60
C PHE A 166 24.05 -16.94 14.11
N SER A 167 22.88 -16.61 14.68
CA SER A 167 22.55 -16.88 16.09
C SER A 167 22.88 -18.31 16.55
N LYS A 168 23.31 -18.43 17.81
CA LYS A 168 23.79 -19.68 18.39
C LYS A 168 22.70 -20.52 19.09
N THR A 169 21.62 -19.89 19.56
CA THR A 169 20.51 -20.57 20.25
C THR A 169 19.29 -20.73 19.33
N ASP A 170 18.35 -21.61 19.70
CA ASP A 170 17.06 -21.74 18.99
C ASP A 170 16.04 -20.67 19.38
N LEU A 171 16.08 -20.20 20.62
CA LEU A 171 15.25 -19.09 21.08
C LEU A 171 15.93 -17.76 20.79
N LEU A 172 15.20 -16.84 20.17
CA LEU A 172 15.67 -15.51 19.81
C LEU A 172 14.83 -14.43 20.48
N LEU A 173 15.48 -13.32 20.81
CA LEU A 173 14.83 -12.05 21.13
C LEU A 173 15.23 -11.02 20.07
N PRO A 174 14.44 -10.85 19.00
CA PRO A 174 14.62 -9.76 18.05
C PRO A 174 14.29 -8.44 18.73
N LEU A 175 15.30 -7.59 18.92
CA LEU A 175 15.19 -6.34 19.68
C LEU A 175 15.90 -5.22 18.94
N ASP A 176 15.30 -4.03 18.98
CA ASP A 176 15.98 -2.83 18.50
C ASP A 176 16.97 -2.39 19.57
N VAL A 177 18.20 -2.05 19.17
CA VAL A 177 19.31 -1.72 20.09
C VAL A 177 18.99 -0.55 21.04
N ASP A 178 17.97 0.23 20.70
CA ASP A 178 17.47 1.34 21.50
C ASP A 178 16.69 0.87 22.74
N PHE A 179 16.43 -0.41 22.93
CA PHE A 179 15.76 -0.94 24.13
C PHE A 179 16.72 -1.54 25.15
N ILE A 180 16.40 -1.31 26.42
CA ILE A 180 16.99 -2.02 27.56
C ILE A 180 16.00 -3.10 28.02
N VAL A 181 16.54 -4.30 28.23
CA VAL A 181 15.81 -5.47 28.74
C VAL A 181 15.93 -5.51 30.26
N ASN A 182 14.87 -5.91 30.97
CA ASN A 182 14.99 -6.15 32.41
C ASN A 182 16.00 -7.29 32.70
N LYS A 183 16.87 -7.10 33.70
CA LYS A 183 18.04 -7.98 33.96
C LYS A 183 17.72 -9.47 34.17
N ASN A 184 16.52 -9.78 34.65
CA ASN A 184 16.15 -11.14 35.02
C ASN A 184 15.37 -11.90 33.93
N LEU A 185 15.25 -11.36 32.71
CA LEU A 185 14.45 -11.97 31.64
C LEU A 185 14.71 -13.49 31.47
N ILE A 186 15.96 -13.90 31.28
CA ILE A 186 16.30 -15.32 31.04
C ILE A 186 15.96 -16.17 32.28
N LYS A 187 16.23 -15.67 33.49
CA LYS A 187 15.92 -16.37 34.75
C LYS A 187 14.42 -16.51 34.96
N ASN A 188 13.65 -15.47 34.65
CA ASN A 188 12.20 -15.47 34.73
C ASN A 188 11.59 -16.43 33.73
N LEU A 189 12.10 -16.44 32.49
CA LEU A 189 11.69 -17.39 31.46
C LEU A 189 11.94 -18.84 31.90
N ILE A 190 13.13 -19.14 32.45
CA ILE A 190 13.46 -20.49 32.94
C ILE A 190 12.51 -20.96 34.06
N ARG A 191 12.09 -20.04 34.93
CA ARG A 191 11.09 -20.34 35.98
C ARG A 191 9.68 -20.54 35.41
N ASN A 192 9.35 -19.87 34.31
CA ASN A 192 8.07 -20.01 33.63
C ASN A 192 8.08 -21.25 32.70
N GLN A 193 7.92 -22.42 33.31
CA GLN A 193 7.90 -23.71 32.61
C GLN A 193 6.82 -23.79 31.52
N PHE A 194 5.69 -23.10 31.72
CA PHE A 194 4.64 -22.97 30.71
C PHE A 194 5.18 -22.27 29.45
N ALA A 195 5.86 -21.12 29.63
CA ALA A 195 6.42 -20.37 28.53
C ALA A 195 7.51 -21.13 27.77
N LEU A 196 8.46 -21.73 28.50
CA LEU A 196 9.51 -22.55 27.89
C LEU A 196 8.93 -23.70 27.07
N LYS A 197 8.00 -24.47 27.63
CA LYS A 197 7.39 -25.62 26.93
C LYS A 197 6.73 -25.18 25.62
N LYS A 198 5.95 -24.09 25.67
CA LYS A 198 5.27 -23.53 24.50
C LYS A 198 6.25 -23.02 23.43
N LEU A 199 7.31 -22.31 23.82
CA LEU A 199 8.36 -21.84 22.90
C LEU A 199 9.09 -23.00 22.21
N TYR A 200 9.52 -24.02 22.95
CA TYR A 200 10.24 -25.16 22.37
C TYR A 200 9.34 -26.09 21.55
N SER A 201 8.06 -26.20 21.90
CA SER A 201 7.08 -26.92 21.08
C SER A 201 6.75 -26.21 19.76
N GLY A 202 7.05 -24.91 19.65
CA GLY A 202 6.70 -24.10 18.49
C GLY A 202 5.24 -23.67 18.44
N GLU A 203 4.53 -23.76 19.57
CA GLU A 203 3.10 -23.44 19.64
C GLU A 203 2.85 -21.94 19.87
N ALA A 204 3.82 -21.20 20.41
CA ALA A 204 3.61 -19.81 20.83
C ALA A 204 4.87 -18.94 20.80
N VAL A 205 4.64 -17.63 20.81
CA VAL A 205 5.62 -16.56 21.06
C VAL A 205 5.31 -15.85 22.37
N PHE A 206 6.34 -15.29 23.03
CA PHE A 206 6.22 -14.68 24.35
C PHE A 206 6.63 -13.20 24.36
N ILE A 207 5.64 -12.34 24.42
CA ILE A 207 5.72 -10.88 24.29
C ILE A 207 6.22 -10.25 25.57
N ILE A 208 7.06 -9.24 25.41
CA ILE A 208 7.63 -8.42 26.46
C ILE A 208 7.12 -6.98 26.26
N PRO A 209 6.28 -6.47 27.18
CA PRO A 209 5.74 -5.12 27.06
C PRO A 209 6.82 -4.03 27.07
N ALA A 210 6.67 -3.04 26.19
CA ALA A 210 7.61 -1.93 26.04
C ALA A 210 7.05 -0.61 26.56
N PHE A 211 7.90 0.17 27.22
CA PHE A 211 7.57 1.47 27.82
C PHE A 211 8.61 2.55 27.44
N GLU A 212 8.24 3.82 27.62
CA GLU A 212 9.15 4.97 27.51
C GLU A 212 8.89 6.00 28.62
N PHE A 213 9.91 6.76 29.00
CA PHE A 213 9.77 7.87 29.96
C PHE A 213 8.98 9.04 29.36
N MET A 214 8.37 9.87 30.20
CA MET A 214 7.60 11.05 29.80
C MET A 214 8.30 12.36 30.15
N GLY A 215 8.03 13.43 29.40
CA GLY A 215 8.49 14.79 29.70
C GLY A 215 10.02 14.91 29.77
N GLU A 216 10.50 15.73 30.72
CA GLU A 216 11.94 15.94 30.94
C GLU A 216 12.69 14.67 31.35
N LEU A 217 11.98 13.67 31.90
CA LEU A 217 12.58 12.36 32.22
C LEU A 217 13.08 11.64 30.97
N LYS A 218 12.56 11.95 29.77
CA LYS A 218 13.05 11.36 28.51
C LYS A 218 14.55 11.60 28.31
N SER A 219 15.01 12.85 28.48
CA SER A 219 16.38 13.25 28.15
C SER A 219 17.37 13.01 29.28
N ILE A 220 16.92 12.98 30.55
CA ILE A 220 17.82 12.83 31.70
C ILE A 220 17.97 11.38 32.18
N THR A 221 17.13 10.46 31.72
CA THR A 221 17.22 9.07 32.17
C THR A 221 18.38 8.35 31.48
N THR A 222 19.39 8.00 32.27
CA THR A 222 20.50 7.14 31.86
C THR A 222 20.23 5.69 32.23
N PHE A 223 20.95 4.74 31.61
CA PHE A 223 20.93 3.31 31.92
C PHE A 223 20.93 3.00 33.44
N GLU A 224 21.61 3.81 34.25
CA GLU A 224 21.75 3.62 35.70
C GLU A 224 20.43 3.80 36.47
N ASN A 225 19.50 4.56 35.91
CA ASN A 225 18.23 4.91 36.53
C ASN A 225 17.03 4.08 36.00
N PHE A 226 17.30 3.06 35.18
CA PHE A 226 16.24 2.23 34.59
C PHE A 226 15.62 1.29 35.64
N PRO A 227 14.28 1.15 35.66
CA PRO A 227 13.62 0.21 36.56
C PRO A 227 14.07 -1.22 36.27
N GLN A 228 14.34 -1.98 37.34
CA GLN A 228 14.82 -3.37 37.25
C GLN A 228 13.74 -4.39 37.62
N LYS A 229 12.68 -3.94 38.29
CA LYS A 229 11.54 -4.77 38.72
C LYS A 229 10.23 -4.22 38.20
N LYS A 230 9.27 -5.11 37.93
CA LYS A 230 7.92 -4.76 37.50
C LYS A 230 7.24 -3.76 38.44
N GLU A 231 7.36 -3.95 39.75
CA GLU A 231 6.79 -3.04 40.77
C GLU A 231 7.22 -1.59 40.55
N GLN A 232 8.49 -1.36 40.16
CA GLN A 232 9.00 -0.02 39.87
C GLN A 232 8.38 0.54 38.60
N VAL A 233 8.20 -0.29 37.57
CA VAL A 233 7.52 0.11 36.32
C VAL A 233 6.08 0.48 36.59
N VAL A 234 5.35 -0.33 37.37
CA VAL A 234 3.95 -0.06 37.75
C VAL A 234 3.86 1.27 38.49
N ASN A 235 4.69 1.49 39.51
CA ASN A 235 4.71 2.76 40.26
C ASN A 235 5.01 3.97 39.35
N LEU A 236 6.01 3.85 38.47
CA LEU A 236 6.36 4.93 37.54
C LEU A 236 5.27 5.16 36.47
N PHE A 237 4.54 4.13 36.08
CA PHE A 237 3.42 4.22 35.15
C PHE A 237 2.21 4.91 35.80
N ASP A 238 1.88 4.53 37.03
CA ASP A 238 0.81 5.15 37.83
C ASP A 238 1.12 6.62 38.15
N ASP A 239 2.39 6.94 38.42
CA ASP A 239 2.91 8.30 38.60
C ASP A 239 2.94 9.13 37.29
N LYS A 240 2.57 8.55 36.15
CA LYS A 240 2.64 9.17 34.80
C LYS A 240 4.06 9.61 34.42
N LYS A 241 5.07 8.90 34.92
CA LYS A 241 6.50 9.07 34.55
C LYS A 241 6.91 8.14 33.41
N LEU A 242 6.23 7.00 33.28
CA LEU A 242 6.31 6.09 32.15
C LEU A 242 5.00 6.07 31.37
N MET A 243 5.09 5.83 30.06
CA MET A 243 3.97 5.56 29.17
C MET A 243 4.24 4.29 28.34
N ILE A 244 3.19 3.75 27.72
CA ILE A 244 3.32 2.74 26.67
C ILE A 244 4.23 3.33 25.58
N PHE A 245 5.14 2.53 25.03
CA PHE A 245 6.03 2.98 23.96
C PHE A 245 5.25 3.58 22.79
N HIS A 246 5.65 4.79 22.33
CA HIS A 246 4.92 5.64 21.39
C HIS A 246 3.49 6.08 21.80
N GLY A 247 3.10 5.83 23.04
CA GLY A 247 1.90 6.35 23.66
C GLY A 247 0.63 5.52 23.49
N PRO A 248 -0.42 5.89 24.25
CA PRO A 248 -1.65 5.12 24.36
C PRO A 248 -2.48 5.10 23.07
N GLU A 249 -2.18 5.97 22.10
CA GLU A 249 -2.85 5.99 20.80
C GLU A 249 -2.15 5.12 19.74
N ASN A 250 -0.94 4.60 20.04
CA ASN A 250 -0.18 3.79 19.08
C ASN A 250 -0.72 2.35 19.00
N LYS A 251 -1.40 2.05 17.90
CA LYS A 251 -1.97 0.72 17.59
C LYS A 251 -0.94 -0.42 17.54
N GLY A 252 0.34 -0.11 17.42
CA GLY A 252 1.45 -1.05 17.33
C GLY A 252 1.77 -1.81 18.62
N HIS A 253 1.32 -1.31 19.78
CA HIS A 253 1.57 -1.99 21.05
C HIS A 253 0.28 -2.35 21.82
N LEU A 254 -0.87 -1.79 21.44
CA LEU A 254 -2.12 -1.91 22.21
C LEU A 254 -2.65 -3.34 22.33
N SER A 255 -2.42 -4.23 21.37
CA SER A 255 -2.87 -5.63 21.47
C SER A 255 -2.29 -6.35 22.69
N THR A 256 -1.17 -5.87 23.24
CA THR A 256 -0.54 -6.40 24.46
C THR A 256 -1.46 -6.30 25.68
N ASN A 257 -2.42 -5.37 25.70
CA ASN A 257 -3.30 -5.12 26.84
C ASN A 257 -2.53 -4.84 28.16
N TYR A 258 -1.88 -3.68 28.20
CA TYR A 258 -1.08 -3.22 29.34
C TYR A 258 -1.88 -3.14 30.64
N THR A 259 -3.19 -2.88 30.59
CA THR A 259 -4.07 -2.88 31.77
C THR A 259 -4.12 -4.25 32.46
N ILE A 260 -4.15 -5.34 31.68
CA ILE A 260 -4.00 -6.69 32.23
C ILE A 260 -2.58 -6.87 32.75
N TRP A 261 -1.56 -6.47 31.97
CA TRP A 261 -0.17 -6.67 32.36
C TRP A 261 0.17 -6.08 33.72
N LEU A 262 -0.29 -4.86 34.03
CA LEU A 262 0.02 -4.18 35.30
C LEU A 262 -0.29 -5.05 36.52
N ASN A 263 -1.36 -5.87 36.45
CA ASN A 263 -1.82 -6.73 37.55
C ASN A 263 -1.48 -8.22 37.37
N ALA A 264 -1.02 -8.63 36.19
CA ALA A 264 -0.81 -10.05 35.88
C ALA A 264 0.34 -10.67 36.68
N THR A 265 0.10 -11.81 37.31
CA THR A 265 1.14 -12.66 37.93
C THR A 265 1.50 -13.87 37.07
N GLU A 266 0.63 -14.21 36.12
CA GLU A 266 0.76 -15.34 35.20
C GLU A 266 0.72 -14.85 33.75
N SER A 267 1.29 -15.65 32.84
CA SER A 267 1.21 -15.36 31.41
C SER A 267 -0.25 -15.38 30.94
N TYR A 268 -0.61 -14.44 30.08
CA TYR A 268 -1.95 -14.35 29.49
C TYR A 268 -1.84 -14.26 27.97
N GLN A 269 -2.90 -14.73 27.29
CA GLN A 269 -2.97 -14.79 25.85
C GLN A 269 -3.59 -13.51 25.28
N ILE A 270 -3.11 -13.09 24.11
CA ILE A 270 -3.73 -12.02 23.32
C ILE A 270 -4.80 -12.65 22.42
N GLU A 271 -6.06 -12.24 22.61
CA GLU A 271 -7.21 -12.81 21.87
C GLU A 271 -7.41 -12.23 20.47
N SER A 272 -6.97 -10.98 20.25
CA SER A 272 -7.13 -10.28 18.98
C SER A 272 -5.89 -9.49 18.64
N ASN A 273 -5.35 -9.71 17.45
CA ASN A 273 -4.17 -9.01 16.96
C ASN A 273 -4.53 -8.02 15.85
N SER A 274 -4.04 -6.79 15.96
CA SER A 274 -4.15 -5.77 14.90
C SER A 274 -3.09 -6.01 13.83
N PHE A 275 -3.39 -5.68 12.56
CA PHE A 275 -2.41 -5.75 11.47
C PHE A 275 -1.21 -4.81 11.69
N SER A 276 -1.37 -3.75 12.48
CA SER A 276 -0.30 -2.82 12.81
C SER A 276 0.51 -3.23 14.03
N TYR A 277 0.24 -4.38 14.67
CA TYR A 277 0.88 -4.79 15.92
C TYR A 277 2.36 -5.14 15.71
N GLU A 278 3.24 -4.47 16.45
CA GLU A 278 4.70 -4.61 16.37
C GLU A 278 5.31 -4.92 17.75
N PRO A 279 5.01 -6.08 18.36
CA PRO A 279 5.56 -6.41 19.67
C PRO A 279 7.07 -6.67 19.62
N TYR A 280 7.65 -6.77 20.82
CA TYR A 280 8.91 -7.46 21.03
C TYR A 280 8.58 -8.76 21.76
N ALA A 281 9.07 -9.89 21.24
CA ALA A 281 8.78 -11.19 21.82
C ALA A 281 9.96 -12.14 21.68
N ILE A 282 10.01 -13.11 22.60
CA ILE A 282 10.86 -14.28 22.47
C ILE A 282 10.18 -15.25 21.50
N VAL A 283 10.94 -15.72 20.51
CA VAL A 283 10.48 -16.61 19.45
C VAL A 283 11.40 -17.81 19.32
N ASN A 284 10.89 -18.93 18.80
CA ASN A 284 11.73 -20.05 18.37
C ASN A 284 12.02 -19.93 16.87
N LYS A 285 13.28 -19.74 16.51
CA LYS A 285 13.72 -19.48 15.12
C LYS A 285 13.39 -20.60 14.15
N ASN A 286 13.19 -21.82 14.62
CA ASN A 286 12.84 -22.96 13.76
C ASN A 286 11.36 -23.00 13.41
N THR A 287 10.54 -22.14 14.02
CA THR A 287 9.07 -22.21 13.98
C THR A 287 8.42 -20.94 13.44
N VAL A 288 9.16 -19.83 13.45
CA VAL A 288 8.71 -18.56 12.86
C VAL A 288 9.21 -18.40 11.42
N PRO A 289 8.41 -17.80 10.52
CA PRO A 289 8.81 -17.49 9.14
C PRO A 289 10.06 -16.59 9.09
N TRP A 290 10.84 -16.70 8.01
CA TRP A 290 11.91 -15.73 7.72
C TRP A 290 11.32 -14.36 7.41
N SER A 291 12.03 -13.27 7.74
CA SER A 291 11.55 -11.93 7.41
C SER A 291 11.69 -11.72 5.90
N ASP A 292 10.62 -11.36 5.20
CA ASP A 292 10.65 -11.24 3.74
C ASP A 292 11.54 -10.07 3.29
N GLU A 293 12.64 -10.39 2.60
CA GLU A 293 13.64 -9.42 2.15
C GLU A 293 13.12 -8.45 1.09
N ARG A 294 11.98 -8.73 0.47
CA ARG A 294 11.34 -7.81 -0.48
C ARG A 294 10.89 -6.51 0.20
N PHE A 295 10.66 -6.53 1.51
CA PHE A 295 10.36 -5.33 2.28
C PHE A 295 11.65 -4.61 2.66
N VAL A 296 11.93 -3.52 1.94
CA VAL A 296 13.08 -2.62 2.11
C VAL A 296 12.57 -1.24 2.49
N GLY A 297 13.37 -0.46 3.24
CA GLY A 297 12.96 0.88 3.70
C GLY A 297 12.41 0.90 5.12
N TYR A 298 11.89 2.07 5.52
CA TYR A 298 11.40 2.34 6.87
C TYR A 298 9.88 2.18 6.96
N GLY A 299 9.41 1.50 8.01
CA GLY A 299 7.99 1.39 8.34
C GLY A 299 7.34 0.07 7.89
N GLY A 300 6.49 -0.48 8.76
CA GLY A 300 5.67 -1.67 8.51
C GLY A 300 6.41 -3.01 8.34
N ASN A 301 7.69 -3.04 7.95
CA ASN A 301 8.43 -4.29 7.72
C ASN A 301 8.39 -5.27 8.91
N LYS A 302 8.33 -4.76 10.14
CA LYS A 302 8.22 -5.54 11.37
C LYS A 302 6.78 -5.97 11.66
N ALA A 303 5.79 -5.09 11.47
CA ALA A 303 4.37 -5.45 11.55
C ALA A 303 4.00 -6.57 10.56
N ALA A 304 4.49 -6.52 9.32
CA ALA A 304 4.25 -7.57 8.32
C ALA A 304 4.75 -8.93 8.82
N TRP A 305 5.98 -8.97 9.34
CA TRP A 305 6.56 -10.19 9.88
C TRP A 305 5.79 -10.73 11.10
N TRP A 306 5.36 -9.85 12.01
CA TRP A 306 4.53 -10.26 13.15
C TRP A 306 3.14 -10.75 12.75
N TYR A 307 2.54 -10.13 11.74
CA TYR A 307 1.27 -10.55 11.20
C TYR A 307 1.38 -11.92 10.51
N GLU A 308 2.49 -12.18 9.81
CA GLU A 308 2.79 -13.51 9.24
C GLU A 308 2.94 -14.58 10.33
N ILE A 309 3.67 -14.29 11.41
CA ILE A 309 3.77 -15.19 12.58
C ILE A 309 2.37 -15.49 13.13
N TYR A 310 1.51 -14.48 13.27
CA TYR A 310 0.14 -14.67 13.72
C TYR A 310 -0.68 -15.56 12.76
N LEU A 311 -0.58 -15.33 11.45
CA LEU A 311 -1.28 -16.14 10.44
C LEU A 311 -0.79 -17.59 10.38
N SER A 312 0.47 -17.86 10.74
CA SER A 312 1.01 -19.22 10.83
C SER A 312 0.40 -20.06 11.98
N GLY A 313 -0.42 -19.43 12.83
CA GLY A 313 -1.17 -20.11 13.88
C GLY A 313 -0.47 -20.21 15.22
N LEU A 314 0.66 -19.53 15.41
CA LEU A 314 1.31 -19.42 16.73
C LEU A 314 0.46 -18.56 17.67
N GLU A 315 0.36 -19.00 18.93
CA GLU A 315 -0.31 -18.25 19.98
C GLU A 315 0.57 -17.09 20.47
N PHE A 316 -0.04 -15.96 20.78
CA PHE A 316 0.64 -14.77 21.30
C PHE A 316 0.37 -14.67 22.79
N TRP A 317 1.39 -14.92 23.61
CA TRP A 317 1.31 -14.85 25.07
C TRP A 317 2.18 -13.72 25.58
N VAL A 318 1.81 -13.10 26.70
CA VAL A 318 2.59 -12.03 27.33
C VAL A 318 3.31 -12.55 28.57
N LEU A 319 4.57 -12.17 28.75
CA LEU A 319 5.32 -12.45 29.98
C LEU A 319 4.88 -11.50 31.11
N PRO A 320 4.50 -12.03 32.28
CA PRO A 320 3.89 -11.21 33.33
C PRO A 320 4.90 -10.34 34.08
N ASN A 321 6.20 -10.69 34.10
CA ASN A 321 7.20 -10.06 34.97
C ASN A 321 8.30 -9.31 34.23
N ASP A 322 8.30 -9.38 32.91
CA ASP A 322 9.38 -8.89 32.05
C ASP A 322 8.90 -7.70 31.23
N PHE A 323 9.80 -6.77 30.95
CA PHE A 323 9.47 -5.51 30.28
C PHE A 323 10.71 -4.93 29.59
N LEU A 324 10.46 -4.02 28.65
CA LEU A 324 11.46 -3.26 27.92
C LEU A 324 11.26 -1.77 28.18
N ILE A 325 12.36 -1.03 28.24
CA ILE A 325 12.32 0.44 28.33
C ILE A 325 13.14 1.03 27.18
N HIS A 326 12.56 1.98 26.45
CA HIS A 326 13.22 2.68 25.36
C HIS A 326 14.28 3.68 25.87
N GLN A 327 15.47 3.66 25.27
CA GLN A 327 16.54 4.63 25.47
C GLN A 327 16.32 5.83 24.55
N TYR A 328 16.04 6.99 25.13
CA TYR A 328 15.82 8.21 24.38
C TYR A 328 17.01 8.56 23.49
N HIS A 329 16.70 9.03 22.29
CA HIS A 329 17.65 9.60 21.35
C HIS A 329 16.92 10.59 20.46
N GLU A 330 17.63 11.64 20.03
CA GLU A 330 17.10 12.54 19.00
C GLU A 330 17.02 11.77 17.67
N TYR A 331 15.85 11.84 17.04
CA TYR A 331 15.68 11.36 15.68
C TYR A 331 16.25 12.43 14.75
N ASP A 332 17.16 12.06 13.86
CA ASP A 332 17.60 12.97 12.81
C ASP A 332 16.48 13.05 11.76
N ASP A 333 15.57 14.02 11.95
CA ASP A 333 14.39 14.24 11.10
C ASP A 333 14.77 14.55 9.63
N SER A 334 16.00 14.98 9.36
CA SER A 334 16.50 15.22 8.00
C SER A 334 16.51 13.96 7.13
N ILE A 335 16.67 12.80 7.78
CA ILE A 335 16.76 11.52 7.11
C ILE A 335 15.36 11.01 6.71
N ARG A 336 14.30 11.29 7.49
CA ARG A 336 12.91 10.92 7.14
C ARG A 336 12.38 11.63 5.90
N VAL A 337 12.82 12.86 5.64
CA VAL A 337 12.30 13.71 4.54
C VAL A 337 12.93 13.34 3.19
N ALA A 338 14.17 12.84 3.17
CA ALA A 338 14.82 12.36 1.96
C ALA A 338 14.43 10.92 1.58
N GLU A 339 13.64 10.25 2.43
CA GLU A 339 13.38 8.80 2.38
C GLU A 339 11.99 8.41 1.85
N GLU A 340 11.13 9.38 1.54
CA GLU A 340 9.87 9.13 0.80
C GLU A 340 10.10 8.63 -0.65
N ASP A 341 11.33 8.76 -1.17
CA ASP A 341 11.68 8.38 -2.55
C ASP A 341 12.11 6.90 -2.73
N VAL A 342 12.31 6.13 -1.65
CA VAL A 342 12.83 4.74 -1.71
C VAL A 342 12.01 3.73 -0.90
N ASP A 343 11.00 4.17 -0.16
CA ASP A 343 10.21 3.29 0.71
C ASP A 343 9.28 2.36 -0.08
N VAL A 344 9.29 1.08 0.28
CA VAL A 344 8.19 0.14 0.00
C VAL A 344 7.51 -0.13 1.35
N ASN A 345 6.69 0.82 1.80
CA ASN A 345 5.99 0.72 3.07
C ASN A 345 4.83 -0.30 3.00
N ILE A 346 4.35 -0.78 4.16
CA ILE A 346 3.08 -1.54 4.24
C ILE A 346 1.91 -0.76 3.64
N SER A 347 1.90 0.57 3.79
CA SER A 347 0.93 1.43 3.11
C SER A 347 1.09 1.37 1.60
N ASP A 348 2.30 1.18 1.07
CA ASP A 348 2.56 1.04 -0.35
C ASP A 348 2.19 -0.36 -0.86
N LEU A 349 2.17 -1.39 -0.01
CA LEU A 349 1.68 -2.73 -0.37
C LEU A 349 0.16 -2.86 -0.37
N GLU A 350 -0.52 -2.08 0.47
CA GLU A 350 -1.95 -1.79 0.29
C GLU A 350 -2.19 -0.96 -0.99
N VAL A 351 -1.18 -0.22 -1.48
CA VAL A 351 -1.30 0.78 -2.56
C VAL A 351 -0.77 0.34 -3.95
N GLU A 352 0.09 -0.68 -4.06
CA GLU A 352 0.72 -1.11 -5.32
C GLU A 352 0.14 -2.38 -5.96
N ASN A 353 -0.46 -3.30 -5.19
CA ASN A 353 -0.83 -4.61 -5.74
C ASN A 353 -2.30 -5.00 -5.61
N GLY A 354 -3.13 -4.27 -4.84
CA GLY A 354 -4.50 -4.71 -4.54
C GLY A 354 -4.55 -6.13 -3.93
N VAL A 355 -3.43 -6.65 -3.46
CA VAL A 355 -3.33 -7.96 -2.85
C VAL A 355 -3.58 -7.74 -1.36
N ASN A 356 -4.65 -8.37 -0.87
CA ASN A 356 -4.92 -8.45 0.55
C ASN A 356 -3.63 -8.93 1.24
N LEU A 357 -3.17 -8.30 2.32
CA LEU A 357 -2.01 -8.78 3.09
C LEU A 357 -2.14 -10.27 3.46
N GLN A 358 -3.38 -10.79 3.53
CA GLN A 358 -3.64 -12.23 3.59
C GLN A 358 -3.10 -12.96 2.36
N GLU A 359 -3.39 -12.53 1.14
CA GLU A 359 -2.98 -13.19 -0.12
C GLU A 359 -1.47 -13.08 -0.42
N ILE A 360 -0.74 -12.03 0.01
CA ILE A 360 0.73 -11.95 -0.13
C ILE A 360 1.44 -12.93 0.83
N LEU A 361 0.93 -13.07 2.06
CA LEU A 361 1.45 -13.99 3.06
C LEU A 361 0.99 -15.44 2.81
N ILE A 362 -0.04 -15.65 1.98
CA ILE A 362 -0.47 -16.97 1.50
C ILE A 362 0.41 -17.38 0.30
N GLN A 363 1.62 -17.86 0.57
CA GLN A 363 2.12 -18.98 -0.23
C GLN A 363 1.13 -20.17 -0.10
N PRO A 364 1.05 -21.10 -1.08
CA PRO A 364 -0.10 -22.01 -1.29
C PRO A 364 -0.42 -23.05 -0.20
N GLY A 365 -0.07 -22.82 1.07
CA GLY A 365 -0.46 -23.61 2.23
C GLY A 365 -1.44 -22.96 3.21
N LEU A 366 -1.63 -21.63 3.20
CA LEU A 366 -2.36 -20.90 4.26
C LEU A 366 -3.87 -20.75 3.97
N LYS A 367 -4.66 -21.78 4.31
CA LYS A 367 -6.11 -21.62 4.55
C LYS A 367 -6.50 -22.30 5.86
N LYS A 368 -6.84 -21.48 6.87
CA LYS A 368 -7.86 -21.67 7.94
C LYS A 368 -7.35 -21.50 9.39
N SER A 369 -7.42 -20.27 9.93
CA SER A 369 -7.48 -20.02 11.39
C SER A 369 -8.04 -18.63 11.74
N ALA A 370 -9.36 -18.51 11.72
CA ALA A 370 -10.13 -17.58 12.56
C ALA A 370 -11.49 -18.29 12.68
N ARG A 371 -12.07 -18.52 13.87
CA ARG A 371 -13.18 -19.50 13.99
C ARG A 371 -14.47 -19.10 14.69
N SER A 372 -14.56 -18.06 15.53
CA SER A 372 -15.86 -17.76 16.19
C SER A 372 -16.74 -16.77 15.42
N ARG A 373 -16.20 -15.61 15.01
CA ARG A 373 -16.87 -14.73 14.01
C ARG A 373 -16.88 -15.38 12.62
N SER A 374 -15.89 -16.23 12.38
CA SER A 374 -15.71 -16.98 11.16
C SER A 374 -16.57 -18.22 11.05
N GLU A 375 -17.23 -18.77 12.05
CA GLU A 375 -18.12 -19.91 11.79
C GLU A 375 -19.36 -19.49 10.98
N LYS A 376 -19.88 -18.28 11.26
CA LYS A 376 -20.95 -17.67 10.46
C LYS A 376 -20.44 -17.27 9.07
N ILE A 377 -19.21 -16.74 8.99
CA ILE A 377 -18.59 -16.33 7.72
C ILE A 377 -18.09 -17.56 6.93
N GLU A 378 -17.62 -18.64 7.55
CA GLU A 378 -17.10 -19.88 6.96
C GLU A 378 -18.25 -20.79 6.52
N LYS A 379 -19.41 -20.74 7.18
CA LYS A 379 -20.64 -21.34 6.66
C LYS A 379 -21.08 -20.60 5.38
N LYS A 380 -21.05 -19.25 5.40
CA LYS A 380 -21.32 -18.40 4.22
C LYS A 380 -20.28 -18.59 3.10
N LEU A 381 -18.99 -18.68 3.44
CA LEU A 381 -17.85 -18.86 2.54
C LEU A 381 -17.75 -20.29 2.02
N LYS A 382 -18.16 -21.33 2.79
CA LYS A 382 -18.27 -22.71 2.27
C LYS A 382 -19.47 -22.86 1.35
N GLU A 383 -20.56 -22.15 1.63
CA GLU A 383 -21.67 -22.02 0.69
C GLU A 383 -21.24 -21.24 -0.57
N ASP A 384 -20.48 -20.15 -0.43
CA ASP A 384 -19.96 -19.35 -1.55
C ASP A 384 -18.82 -20.05 -2.30
N GLU A 385 -17.94 -20.84 -1.66
CA GLU A 385 -16.90 -21.67 -2.31
C GLU A 385 -17.51 -22.88 -3.01
N LYS A 386 -18.54 -23.52 -2.44
CA LYS A 386 -19.30 -24.56 -3.14
C LYS A 386 -20.02 -23.96 -4.34
N LYS A 387 -20.68 -22.81 -4.20
CA LYS A 387 -21.25 -22.05 -5.32
C LYS A 387 -20.19 -21.62 -6.33
N SER A 388 -18.98 -21.28 -5.89
CA SER A 388 -17.89 -20.81 -6.77
C SER A 388 -17.12 -21.88 -7.51
N LYS A 389 -17.11 -23.12 -7.00
CA LYS A 389 -16.60 -24.28 -7.73
C LYS A 389 -17.63 -24.86 -8.72
N ILE A 390 -18.92 -24.60 -8.47
CA ILE A 390 -20.02 -25.01 -9.36
C ILE A 390 -20.28 -23.93 -10.43
N ASP A 391 -20.10 -22.65 -10.12
CA ASP A 391 -20.30 -21.49 -11.01
C ASP A 391 -19.28 -20.35 -10.70
N PRO A 392 -18.08 -20.36 -11.30
CA PRO A 392 -17.05 -19.33 -11.08
C PRO A 392 -17.51 -17.95 -11.60
N PRO A 393 -17.14 -16.84 -10.93
CA PRO A 393 -17.58 -15.52 -11.37
C PRO A 393 -16.89 -15.16 -12.69
N LYS A 394 -17.66 -14.58 -13.61
CA LYS A 394 -17.14 -14.11 -14.90
C LYS A 394 -16.38 -12.82 -14.71
N ARG A 395 -15.15 -12.77 -15.19
CA ARG A 395 -14.22 -11.64 -15.00
C ARG A 395 -14.48 -10.55 -16.02
N ILE A 396 -14.72 -9.33 -15.55
CA ILE A 396 -14.97 -8.14 -16.36
C ILE A 396 -13.88 -7.12 -16.06
N LEU A 397 -13.08 -6.73 -17.06
CA LEU A 397 -12.02 -5.74 -16.85
C LEU A 397 -12.53 -4.35 -17.25
N ILE A 398 -12.39 -3.35 -16.38
CA ILE A 398 -12.70 -1.96 -16.67
C ILE A 398 -11.41 -1.26 -17.10
N LEU A 399 -11.30 -0.92 -18.38
CA LEU A 399 -10.09 -0.38 -19.01
C LEU A 399 -10.32 1.02 -19.58
N GLY A 400 -9.24 1.74 -19.89
CA GLY A 400 -9.28 3.09 -20.45
C GLY A 400 -8.25 4.04 -19.81
N GLY A 401 -8.06 5.21 -20.42
CA GLY A 401 -7.07 6.21 -19.98
C GLY A 401 -7.31 6.78 -18.57
N SER A 402 -6.41 7.65 -18.11
CA SER A 402 -6.54 8.33 -16.82
C SER A 402 -7.74 9.29 -16.82
N ASN A 403 -8.42 9.43 -15.68
CA ASN A 403 -9.55 10.36 -15.49
C ASN A 403 -10.76 10.18 -16.44
N GLN A 404 -10.91 9.01 -17.08
CA GLN A 404 -12.05 8.69 -17.96
C GLN A 404 -13.32 8.25 -17.20
N GLY A 405 -13.23 8.00 -15.88
CA GLY A 405 -14.38 7.66 -15.02
C GLY A 405 -14.60 6.17 -14.75
N LYS A 406 -13.55 5.34 -14.86
CA LYS A 406 -13.58 3.89 -14.60
C LYS A 406 -14.05 3.54 -13.19
N SER A 407 -13.38 4.07 -12.17
CA SER A 407 -13.74 3.87 -10.76
C SER A 407 -15.12 4.40 -10.42
N THR A 408 -15.56 5.47 -11.09
CA THR A 408 -16.91 6.00 -10.95
C THR A 408 -17.95 4.99 -11.44
N ILE A 409 -17.72 4.33 -12.58
CA ILE A 409 -18.60 3.25 -13.06
C ILE A 409 -18.60 2.08 -12.08
N LEU A 410 -17.44 1.68 -11.54
CA LEU A 410 -17.37 0.60 -10.54
C LEU A 410 -18.19 0.91 -9.28
N ARG A 411 -18.14 2.16 -8.80
CA ARG A 411 -18.97 2.64 -7.67
C ARG A 411 -20.46 2.60 -8.03
N GLN A 412 -20.83 2.98 -9.25
CA GLN A 412 -22.22 2.89 -9.72
C GLN A 412 -22.71 1.44 -9.78
N VAL A 413 -21.86 0.51 -10.20
CA VAL A 413 -22.14 -0.93 -10.17
C VAL A 413 -22.43 -1.41 -8.74
N ARG A 414 -21.66 -0.94 -7.74
CA ARG A 414 -21.95 -1.23 -6.32
C ARG A 414 -23.30 -0.66 -5.87
N ILE A 415 -23.58 0.60 -6.19
CA ILE A 415 -24.81 1.30 -5.79
C ILE A 415 -26.05 0.68 -6.43
N ALA A 416 -26.00 0.36 -7.73
CA ALA A 416 -27.11 -0.25 -8.47
C ALA A 416 -27.55 -1.59 -7.88
N GLN A 417 -26.64 -2.30 -7.21
CA GLN A 417 -26.84 -3.58 -6.55
C GLN A 417 -27.27 -3.46 -5.08
N ALA A 418 -27.61 -2.25 -4.63
CA ALA A 418 -27.98 -1.93 -3.26
C ALA A 418 -26.97 -2.41 -2.21
N LYS A 419 -25.69 -2.52 -2.59
CA LYS A 419 -24.60 -2.74 -1.63
C LYS A 419 -24.27 -1.41 -0.99
N ALA A 420 -24.67 -1.23 0.27
CA ALA A 420 -24.31 -0.05 1.06
C ALA A 420 -22.79 0.00 1.25
N PHE A 421 -22.21 1.20 1.15
CA PHE A 421 -20.86 1.46 1.65
C PHE A 421 -20.86 1.33 3.17
N THR A 422 -19.83 0.70 3.74
CA THR A 422 -19.70 0.56 5.20
C THR A 422 -19.43 1.92 5.85
N GLU A 423 -19.66 2.04 7.16
CA GLU A 423 -19.33 3.28 7.88
C GLU A 423 -17.84 3.61 7.80
N GLU A 424 -16.97 2.60 7.87
CA GLU A 424 -15.52 2.75 7.68
C GLU A 424 -15.17 3.28 6.27
N GLU A 425 -15.83 2.78 5.22
CA GLU A 425 -15.64 3.29 3.85
C GLU A 425 -16.12 4.73 3.72
N LYS A 426 -17.27 5.06 4.33
CA LYS A 426 -17.80 6.44 4.34
C LYS A 426 -16.86 7.38 5.08
N ASP A 427 -16.30 7.00 6.22
CA ASP A 427 -15.32 7.80 6.95
C ASP A 427 -14.06 8.04 6.12
N HIS A 428 -13.59 7.04 5.39
CA HIS A 428 -12.47 7.21 4.45
C HIS A 428 -12.83 8.18 3.31
N PHE A 429 -14.03 8.07 2.73
CA PHE A 429 -14.49 9.00 1.71
C PHE A 429 -14.69 10.43 2.24
N LYS A 430 -15.07 10.61 3.51
CA LYS A 430 -15.16 11.93 4.15
C LYS A 430 -13.84 12.67 4.06
N ILE A 431 -12.73 11.99 4.40
CA ILE A 431 -11.37 12.54 4.30
C ILE A 431 -11.03 12.88 2.85
N ILE A 432 -11.33 11.99 1.89
CA ILE A 432 -11.05 12.21 0.47
C ILE A 432 -11.80 13.45 -0.05
N ILE A 433 -13.08 13.59 0.31
CA ILE A 433 -13.92 14.70 -0.14
C ILE A 433 -13.41 16.03 0.42
N HIS A 434 -13.03 16.07 1.71
CA HIS A 434 -12.42 17.25 2.33
C HIS A 434 -11.14 17.67 1.59
N ASN A 435 -10.27 16.71 1.27
CA ASN A 435 -9.06 16.99 0.49
C ASN A 435 -9.36 17.42 -0.94
N ASN A 436 -10.40 16.86 -1.58
CA ASN A 436 -10.84 17.31 -2.90
C ASN A 436 -11.31 18.77 -2.87
N ILE A 437 -12.07 19.19 -1.85
CA ILE A 437 -12.48 20.60 -1.70
C ILE A 437 -11.24 21.50 -1.59
N LEU A 438 -10.32 21.15 -0.69
CA LEU A 438 -9.11 21.93 -0.43
C LEU A 438 -8.24 22.06 -1.70
N ASP A 439 -7.92 20.94 -2.35
CA ASP A 439 -7.05 20.92 -3.52
C ASP A 439 -7.66 21.70 -4.70
N ASN A 440 -8.97 21.54 -4.96
CA ASN A 440 -9.63 22.30 -6.02
C ASN A 440 -9.69 23.80 -5.69
N MET A 441 -9.90 24.16 -4.42
CA MET A 441 -9.91 25.56 -4.00
C MET A 441 -8.54 26.22 -4.22
N LYS A 442 -7.46 25.54 -3.83
CA LYS A 442 -6.09 26.00 -4.08
C LYS A 442 -5.82 26.18 -5.57
N ASN A 443 -6.22 25.22 -6.39
CA ASN A 443 -6.04 25.29 -7.84
C ASN A 443 -6.82 26.45 -8.47
N LEU A 444 -8.04 26.74 -8.01
CA LEU A 444 -8.80 27.91 -8.45
C LEU A 444 -8.12 29.22 -8.06
N LEU A 445 -7.65 29.33 -6.81
CA LEU A 445 -6.95 30.51 -6.30
C LEU A 445 -5.67 30.79 -7.09
N ASN A 446 -4.86 29.75 -7.34
CA ASN A 446 -3.66 29.87 -8.17
C ASN A 446 -4.00 30.22 -9.63
N GLY A 447 -5.17 29.79 -10.12
CA GLY A 447 -5.65 30.08 -11.46
C GLY A 447 -6.05 31.55 -11.68
N ILE A 448 -6.35 32.33 -10.64
CA ILE A 448 -6.78 33.74 -10.76
C ILE A 448 -5.74 34.56 -11.53
N GLU A 449 -4.46 34.39 -11.20
CA GLU A 449 -3.34 35.08 -11.87
C GLU A 449 -3.25 34.68 -13.34
N LYS A 450 -3.27 33.37 -13.61
CA LYS A 450 -3.20 32.82 -14.96
C LYS A 450 -4.34 33.30 -15.86
N LEU A 451 -5.53 33.52 -15.30
CA LEU A 451 -6.70 34.00 -16.03
C LEU A 451 -6.72 35.53 -16.23
N GLY A 452 -5.78 36.27 -15.62
CA GLY A 452 -5.75 37.74 -15.65
C GLY A 452 -6.91 38.38 -14.88
N LEU A 453 -7.47 37.70 -13.87
CA LEU A 453 -8.61 38.20 -13.10
C LEU A 453 -8.21 39.14 -11.96
N GLN A 454 -6.91 39.25 -11.66
CA GLN A 454 -6.38 40.05 -10.56
C GLN A 454 -6.73 41.53 -10.64
N GLU A 455 -6.60 42.14 -11.83
CA GLU A 455 -6.90 43.57 -12.01
C GLU A 455 -8.41 43.86 -11.88
N LYS A 456 -9.23 42.96 -12.44
CA LYS A 456 -10.70 43.10 -12.45
C LYS A 456 -11.30 43.00 -11.04
N TYR A 457 -10.74 42.12 -10.20
CA TYR A 457 -11.24 41.84 -8.84
C TYR A 457 -10.26 42.27 -7.74
N LEU A 458 -9.38 43.24 -8.02
CA LEU A 458 -8.29 43.63 -7.12
C LEU A 458 -8.78 43.93 -5.69
N LYS A 459 -9.89 44.66 -5.56
CA LYS A 459 -10.47 45.01 -4.26
C LYS A 459 -10.91 43.78 -3.46
N GLU A 460 -11.63 42.86 -4.12
CA GLU A 460 -12.12 41.61 -3.51
C GLU A 460 -10.95 40.69 -3.12
N ILE A 461 -9.92 40.60 -3.97
CA ILE A 461 -8.71 39.82 -3.72
C ILE A 461 -7.91 40.41 -2.54
N CYS A 462 -7.73 41.73 -2.48
CA CYS A 462 -7.04 42.39 -1.37
C CYS A 462 -7.77 42.21 -0.03
N GLU A 463 -9.11 42.29 -0.03
CA GLU A 463 -9.93 42.05 1.17
C GLU A 463 -9.87 40.57 1.62
N ALA A 464 -9.74 39.63 0.68
CA ALA A 464 -9.62 38.20 0.94
C ALA A 464 -8.17 37.69 1.08
N ASP A 465 -7.15 38.55 0.95
CA ASP A 465 -5.73 38.16 0.85
C ASP A 465 -5.25 37.32 2.05
N HIS A 466 -5.73 37.64 3.25
CA HIS A 466 -5.47 36.81 4.44
C HIS A 466 -6.09 35.41 4.32
N HIS A 467 -7.33 35.30 3.82
CA HIS A 467 -8.01 34.02 3.60
C HIS A 467 -7.28 33.18 2.54
N ILE A 468 -6.83 33.81 1.45
CA ILE A 468 -6.10 33.15 0.37
C ILE A 468 -4.81 32.54 0.91
N ARG A 469 -4.02 33.30 1.69
CA ARG A 469 -2.80 32.77 2.34
C ARG A 469 -3.08 31.58 3.25
N LEU A 470 -4.11 31.68 4.09
CA LEU A 470 -4.48 30.61 5.01
C LEU A 470 -4.89 29.34 4.26
N ILE A 471 -5.71 29.45 3.21
CA ILE A 471 -6.11 28.30 2.39
C ILE A 471 -4.88 27.69 1.72
N SER A 472 -4.03 28.49 1.08
CA SER A 472 -2.85 28.01 0.33
C SER A 472 -1.86 27.26 1.22
N GLN A 473 -1.63 27.74 2.44
CA GLN A 473 -0.71 27.13 3.41
C GLN A 473 -1.33 25.97 4.20
N TYR A 474 -2.65 25.76 4.13
CA TYR A 474 -3.31 24.71 4.90
C TYR A 474 -2.93 23.32 4.39
N GLU A 475 -2.31 22.51 5.24
CA GLU A 475 -1.92 21.14 4.92
C GLU A 475 -3.10 20.17 4.94
N ARG A 476 -2.94 19.03 4.24
CA ARG A 476 -3.93 17.95 4.25
C ARG A 476 -4.05 17.37 5.65
N LYS A 477 -5.26 17.34 6.19
CA LYS A 477 -5.57 16.79 7.52
C LYS A 477 -6.76 15.85 7.45
N LYS A 478 -6.91 15.00 8.46
CA LYS A 478 -8.07 14.09 8.58
C LYS A 478 -9.40 14.83 8.74
N LYS A 479 -9.38 16.06 9.26
CA LYS A 479 -10.54 16.92 9.44
C LYS A 479 -10.14 18.37 9.19
N ILE A 480 -10.93 19.10 8.41
CA ILE A 480 -10.78 20.54 8.23
C ILE A 480 -11.26 21.24 9.50
N SER A 481 -10.46 22.17 10.05
CA SER A 481 -10.83 22.96 11.22
C SER A 481 -11.97 23.92 10.88
N LYS A 482 -12.83 24.23 11.87
CA LYS A 482 -14.01 25.08 11.68
C LYS A 482 -13.64 26.45 11.10
N ASP A 483 -12.56 27.06 11.57
CA ASP A 483 -12.08 28.35 11.07
C ASP A 483 -11.76 28.32 9.57
N ILE A 484 -11.12 27.23 9.12
CA ILE A 484 -10.76 27.05 7.70
C ILE A 484 -11.99 26.69 6.88
N ALA A 485 -12.92 25.92 7.42
CA ALA A 485 -14.19 25.64 6.77
C ALA A 485 -14.99 26.91 6.48
N ASP A 486 -15.11 27.80 7.47
CA ASP A 486 -15.80 29.08 7.32
C ASP A 486 -15.11 29.98 6.26
N ILE A 487 -13.77 29.96 6.24
CA ILE A 487 -12.99 30.66 5.22
C ILE A 487 -13.26 30.10 3.81
N LEU A 488 -13.22 28.78 3.63
CA LEU A 488 -13.49 28.12 2.34
C LEU A 488 -14.89 28.47 1.81
N ILE A 489 -15.90 28.43 2.68
CA ILE A 489 -17.30 28.75 2.35
C ILE A 489 -17.44 30.22 1.92
N LYS A 490 -16.80 31.14 2.64
CA LYS A 490 -16.80 32.57 2.29
C LYS A 490 -16.08 32.82 0.97
N THR A 491 -14.90 32.26 0.78
CA THR A 491 -14.08 32.44 -0.43
C THR A 491 -14.81 31.93 -1.67
N TRP A 492 -15.53 30.80 -1.61
CA TRP A 492 -16.30 30.30 -2.75
C TRP A 492 -17.45 31.22 -3.20
N LYS A 493 -17.98 32.06 -2.31
CA LYS A 493 -19.09 32.99 -2.60
C LYS A 493 -18.65 34.26 -3.36
N THR A 494 -17.35 34.43 -3.59
CA THR A 494 -16.77 35.59 -4.30
C THR A 494 -17.05 35.57 -5.80
N ASP A 495 -17.28 36.74 -6.41
CA ASP A 495 -17.53 36.85 -7.85
C ASP A 495 -16.29 36.46 -8.65
N CYS A 496 -15.09 36.80 -8.15
CA CYS A 496 -13.82 36.39 -8.70
C CYS A 496 -13.72 34.86 -8.89
N LEU A 497 -14.06 34.06 -7.86
CA LEU A 497 -13.99 32.60 -7.97
C LEU A 497 -15.10 32.00 -8.83
N LYS A 498 -16.28 32.62 -8.89
CA LYS A 498 -17.34 32.20 -9.82
C LYS A 498 -16.90 32.38 -11.28
N GLU A 499 -16.25 33.49 -11.60
CA GLU A 499 -15.69 33.70 -12.94
C GLU A 499 -14.52 32.75 -13.24
N ALA A 500 -13.62 32.54 -12.27
CA ALA A 500 -12.53 31.57 -12.41
C ALA A 500 -13.07 30.14 -12.67
N TRP A 501 -14.19 29.76 -12.03
CA TRP A 501 -14.86 28.48 -12.28
C TRP A 501 -15.45 28.36 -13.69
N GLU A 502 -16.04 29.43 -14.23
CA GLU A 502 -16.56 29.43 -15.61
C GLU A 502 -15.43 29.25 -16.65
N ARG A 503 -14.24 29.77 -16.33
CA ARG A 503 -13.01 29.63 -17.12
C ARG A 503 -12.09 28.49 -16.66
N ARG A 504 -12.59 27.57 -15.82
CA ARG A 504 -11.77 26.49 -15.20
C ARG A 504 -11.00 25.61 -16.18
N PHE A 505 -11.43 25.52 -17.44
CA PHE A 505 -10.76 24.72 -18.47
C PHE A 505 -9.38 25.29 -18.87
N GLU A 506 -9.10 26.55 -18.55
CA GLU A 506 -7.78 27.19 -18.74
C GLU A 506 -6.85 26.95 -17.53
N ILE A 507 -7.39 26.43 -16.41
CA ILE A 507 -6.67 26.13 -15.17
C ILE A 507 -6.32 24.64 -15.13
N ALA A 508 -5.05 24.33 -14.85
CA ALA A 508 -4.60 22.94 -14.71
C ALA A 508 -5.20 22.28 -13.45
N ASN A 509 -5.40 20.96 -13.52
CA ASN A 509 -5.75 20.11 -12.37
C ASN A 509 -7.06 20.41 -11.62
N ILE A 510 -8.02 21.09 -12.25
CA ILE A 510 -9.40 21.21 -11.71
C ILE A 510 -10.18 19.92 -11.96
N GLN A 511 -10.89 19.44 -10.93
CA GLN A 511 -11.76 18.28 -11.02
C GLN A 511 -13.13 18.66 -11.60
N ASP A 512 -13.64 17.87 -12.55
CA ASP A 512 -14.96 18.10 -13.16
C ASP A 512 -16.09 18.12 -12.12
N SER A 513 -15.97 17.32 -11.06
CA SER A 513 -16.97 17.16 -10.00
C SER A 513 -16.85 18.17 -8.86
N ALA A 514 -15.87 19.08 -8.89
CA ALA A 514 -15.60 20.00 -7.78
C ALA A 514 -16.80 20.89 -7.43
N LEU A 515 -17.59 21.29 -8.44
CA LEU A 515 -18.79 22.12 -8.22
C LEU A 515 -19.79 21.48 -7.26
N VAL A 516 -19.99 20.17 -7.35
CA VAL A 516 -20.92 19.43 -6.48
C VAL A 516 -20.52 19.61 -5.01
N PHE A 517 -19.22 19.59 -4.72
CA PHE A 517 -18.72 19.78 -3.37
C PHE A 517 -18.75 21.24 -2.93
N PHE A 518 -18.55 22.18 -3.85
CA PHE A 518 -18.59 23.59 -3.53
C PHE A 518 -20.02 24.11 -3.29
N GLU A 519 -21.03 23.56 -3.99
CA GLU A 519 -22.43 23.89 -3.77
C GLU A 519 -22.96 23.36 -2.43
N GLU A 520 -22.47 22.20 -1.99
CA GLU A 520 -22.86 21.58 -0.72
C GLU A 520 -21.80 21.73 0.38
N MET A 521 -20.89 22.70 0.25
CA MET A 521 -19.72 22.84 1.12
C MET A 521 -20.11 23.03 2.60
N GLU A 522 -21.18 23.79 2.88
CA GLU A 522 -21.69 24.02 4.23
C GLU A 522 -22.16 22.70 4.90
N LEU A 523 -22.79 21.82 4.13
CA LEU A 523 -23.19 20.49 4.61
C LEU A 523 -21.97 19.59 4.82
N ILE A 524 -21.05 19.56 3.85
CA ILE A 524 -19.90 18.64 3.83
C ILE A 524 -18.88 18.96 4.93
N LEU A 525 -18.73 20.24 5.28
CA LEU A 525 -17.78 20.68 6.31
C LEU A 525 -18.39 20.71 7.73
N SER A 526 -19.66 20.31 7.89
CA SER A 526 -20.28 20.16 9.20
C SER A 526 -19.72 18.98 10.00
N ASP A 527 -19.81 19.05 11.33
CA ASP A 527 -19.26 18.02 12.22
C ASP A 527 -19.96 16.65 12.01
N ASP A 528 -21.29 16.68 11.85
CA ASP A 528 -22.15 15.50 11.71
C ASP A 528 -22.26 14.97 10.26
N TYR A 529 -21.45 15.50 9.34
CA TYR A 529 -21.49 15.11 7.94
C TYR A 529 -21.16 13.63 7.74
N VAL A 530 -22.03 12.92 7.02
CA VAL A 530 -21.83 11.55 6.52
C VAL A 530 -21.95 11.56 4.99
N PRO A 531 -20.94 11.08 4.25
CA PRO A 531 -20.99 11.08 2.79
C PRO A 531 -22.17 10.30 2.22
N THR A 532 -22.90 10.95 1.30
CA THR A 532 -23.94 10.31 0.51
C THR A 532 -23.34 9.50 -0.63
N ASN A 533 -24.14 8.61 -1.23
CA ASN A 533 -23.73 7.90 -2.46
C ASN A 533 -23.34 8.88 -3.58
N GLN A 534 -24.00 10.04 -3.67
CA GLN A 534 -23.68 11.06 -4.67
C GLN A 534 -22.31 11.69 -4.39
N HIS A 535 -21.97 11.96 -3.13
CA HIS A 535 -20.65 12.44 -2.76
C HIS A 535 -19.55 11.42 -3.08
N ILE A 536 -19.78 10.15 -2.77
CA ILE A 536 -18.83 9.05 -3.00
C ILE A 536 -18.55 8.85 -4.50
N VAL A 537 -19.59 8.93 -5.34
CA VAL A 537 -19.44 8.81 -6.81
C VAL A 537 -18.63 9.99 -7.38
N ASN A 538 -18.80 11.20 -6.84
CA ASN A 538 -18.10 12.40 -7.29
C ASN A 538 -16.68 12.55 -6.73
N ALA A 539 -16.32 11.82 -5.67
CA ALA A 539 -15.01 11.90 -5.04
C ALA A 539 -13.90 11.41 -5.97
N ARG A 540 -12.84 12.19 -6.13
CA ARG A 540 -11.67 11.82 -6.94
C ARG A 540 -10.57 11.27 -6.05
N LYS A 541 -10.23 10.01 -6.30
CA LYS A 541 -9.04 9.32 -5.80
C LYS A 541 -8.34 8.71 -7.01
N PRO A 542 -7.08 9.07 -7.31
CA PRO A 542 -6.31 8.40 -8.37
C PRO A 542 -6.24 6.89 -8.11
N THR A 543 -6.57 6.10 -9.12
CA THR A 543 -6.51 4.64 -9.05
C THR A 543 -5.08 4.20 -9.30
N GLN A 544 -4.37 3.89 -8.22
CA GLN A 544 -3.00 3.35 -8.26
C GLN A 544 -3.01 1.81 -8.24
N ASN A 545 -3.98 1.20 -7.54
CA ASN A 545 -4.18 -0.25 -7.47
C ASN A 545 -5.20 -0.80 -8.46
N ILE A 546 -5.17 -2.12 -8.62
CA ILE A 546 -6.29 -2.92 -9.11
C ILE A 546 -7.29 -3.08 -7.96
N THR A 547 -8.55 -2.68 -8.18
CA THR A 547 -9.64 -2.93 -7.22
C THR A 547 -10.68 -3.81 -7.86
N ASP A 548 -11.20 -4.81 -7.13
CA ASP A 548 -12.23 -5.69 -7.65
C ASP A 548 -13.53 -5.68 -6.84
N VAL A 549 -14.64 -5.93 -7.52
CA VAL A 549 -15.98 -6.00 -6.92
C VAL A 549 -16.74 -7.16 -7.53
N ILE A 550 -17.19 -8.08 -6.68
CA ILE A 550 -18.09 -9.16 -7.09
C ILE A 550 -19.53 -8.68 -6.99
N VAL A 551 -20.30 -8.89 -8.07
CA VAL A 551 -21.73 -8.62 -8.17
C VAL A 551 -22.48 -9.92 -8.44
N ASN A 552 -23.51 -10.17 -7.65
CA ASN A 552 -24.43 -11.29 -7.85
C ASN A 552 -25.55 -10.85 -8.79
N VAL A 553 -25.76 -11.57 -9.89
CA VAL A 553 -26.85 -11.33 -10.84
C VAL A 553 -27.77 -12.55 -10.89
N PRO A 554 -29.03 -12.43 -11.36
CA PRO A 554 -29.98 -13.56 -11.36
C PRO A 554 -29.48 -14.83 -12.06
N LYS A 555 -28.55 -14.72 -13.02
CA LYS A 555 -27.99 -15.82 -13.82
C LYS A 555 -26.47 -15.98 -13.65
N GLY A 556 -25.95 -15.79 -12.44
CA GLY A 556 -24.55 -16.06 -12.10
C GLY A 556 -23.88 -14.94 -11.31
N ARG A 557 -22.55 -14.90 -11.34
CA ARG A 557 -21.75 -13.87 -10.64
C ARG A 557 -20.77 -13.22 -11.60
N LEU A 558 -20.59 -11.91 -11.48
CA LEU A 558 -19.61 -11.15 -12.24
C LEU A 558 -18.60 -10.53 -11.28
N GLN A 559 -17.33 -10.51 -11.66
CA GLN A 559 -16.26 -9.87 -10.91
C GLN A 559 -15.66 -8.77 -11.77
N PHE A 560 -15.86 -7.52 -11.37
CA PHE A 560 -15.33 -6.34 -12.05
C PHE A 560 -13.95 -6.01 -11.49
N PHE A 561 -12.99 -5.72 -12.36
CA PHE A 561 -11.65 -5.28 -12.00
C PHE A 561 -11.42 -3.87 -12.56
N ASP A 562 -11.15 -2.89 -11.71
CA ASP A 562 -10.81 -1.51 -12.09
C ASP A 562 -9.30 -1.30 -11.98
N PHE A 563 -8.70 -0.88 -13.09
CA PHE A 563 -7.25 -0.70 -13.22
C PHE A 563 -6.88 0.78 -13.29
N GLY A 564 -5.66 1.11 -12.85
CA GLY A 564 -5.05 2.41 -13.11
C GLY A 564 -5.00 2.72 -14.62
N GLY A 565 -5.39 3.95 -14.99
CA GLY A 565 -5.41 4.40 -16.40
C GLY A 565 -4.18 5.18 -16.85
N GLN A 566 -3.29 5.52 -15.92
CA GLN A 566 -2.04 6.23 -16.20
C GLN A 566 -1.10 5.32 -17.00
N LYS A 567 -0.29 5.91 -17.89
CA LYS A 567 0.60 5.18 -18.82
C LYS A 567 1.53 4.19 -18.09
N SER A 568 2.10 4.61 -16.96
CA SER A 568 2.96 3.79 -16.08
C SER A 568 2.26 2.55 -15.49
N LEU A 569 0.95 2.59 -15.32
CA LEU A 569 0.15 1.52 -14.71
C LEU A 569 -0.45 0.54 -15.73
N ARG A 570 -0.46 0.88 -17.02
CA ARG A 570 -1.06 0.02 -18.07
C ARG A 570 -0.35 -1.35 -18.21
N LYS A 571 0.92 -1.44 -17.79
CA LYS A 571 1.68 -2.70 -17.74
C LYS A 571 1.00 -3.79 -16.89
N TYR A 572 0.17 -3.40 -15.91
CA TYR A 572 -0.54 -4.34 -15.03
C TYR A 572 -1.83 -4.92 -15.64
N TRP A 573 -2.23 -4.50 -16.84
CA TRP A 573 -3.45 -5.01 -17.50
C TRP A 573 -3.24 -6.43 -18.05
N LEU A 574 -2.07 -6.70 -18.64
CA LEU A 574 -1.78 -7.91 -19.41
C LEU A 574 -2.03 -9.23 -18.64
N PRO A 575 -1.60 -9.39 -17.37
CA PRO A 575 -1.80 -10.64 -16.64
C PRO A 575 -3.28 -11.03 -16.45
N TYR A 576 -4.21 -10.09 -16.61
CA TYR A 576 -5.64 -10.32 -16.41
C TYR A 576 -6.39 -10.64 -17.70
N PHE A 577 -5.74 -10.56 -18.86
CA PHE A 577 -6.39 -10.75 -20.16
C PHE A 577 -6.74 -12.21 -20.46
N ASP A 578 -5.89 -13.17 -20.07
CA ASP A 578 -6.01 -14.60 -20.43
C ASP A 578 -7.31 -15.29 -19.97
N ASN A 579 -8.13 -14.62 -19.16
CA ASN A 579 -9.40 -15.12 -18.69
C ASN A 579 -10.49 -14.04 -18.52
N ALA A 580 -10.34 -12.91 -19.22
CA ALA A 580 -11.38 -11.90 -19.27
C ALA A 580 -12.59 -12.45 -20.04
N HIS A 581 -13.78 -12.33 -19.47
CA HIS A 581 -15.03 -12.69 -20.14
C HIS A 581 -15.65 -11.47 -20.83
N GLY A 582 -15.38 -10.29 -20.31
CA GLY A 582 -15.78 -9.03 -20.91
C GLY A 582 -14.81 -7.90 -20.57
N ILE A 583 -14.77 -6.91 -21.46
CA ILE A 583 -14.00 -5.69 -21.30
C ILE A 583 -14.99 -4.53 -21.34
N LEU A 584 -14.96 -3.69 -20.31
CA LEU A 584 -15.68 -2.43 -20.23
C LEU A 584 -14.68 -1.30 -20.45
N PHE A 585 -14.56 -0.85 -21.69
CA PHE A 585 -13.63 0.21 -22.07
C PHE A 585 -14.29 1.58 -21.92
N VAL A 586 -13.71 2.47 -21.12
CA VAL A 586 -14.31 3.77 -20.76
C VAL A 586 -13.52 4.92 -21.37
N VAL A 587 -14.23 5.81 -22.06
CA VAL A 587 -13.66 6.96 -22.77
C VAL A 587 -14.45 8.20 -22.39
N ALA A 588 -13.84 9.27 -21.87
CA ALA A 588 -14.53 10.55 -21.74
C ALA A 588 -14.63 11.21 -23.11
N ILE A 589 -15.81 11.15 -23.71
CA ILE A 589 -16.06 11.80 -25.00
C ILE A 589 -15.91 13.32 -24.91
N SER A 590 -16.06 13.89 -23.71
CA SER A 590 -15.85 15.31 -23.44
C SER A 590 -14.40 15.78 -23.63
N SER A 591 -13.42 14.88 -23.77
CA SER A 591 -12.01 15.26 -23.91
C SER A 591 -11.58 15.56 -25.36
N TYR A 592 -12.50 15.61 -26.33
CA TYR A 592 -12.19 15.81 -27.76
C TYR A 592 -11.46 17.13 -28.08
N TYR A 593 -11.57 18.13 -27.20
CA TYR A 593 -10.89 19.43 -27.36
C TYR A 593 -9.69 19.59 -26.43
N GLN A 594 -9.36 18.56 -25.63
CA GLN A 594 -8.30 18.60 -24.62
C GLN A 594 -7.02 17.90 -25.12
N PHE A 595 -5.87 18.41 -24.70
CA PHE A 595 -4.54 17.87 -25.02
C PHE A 595 -3.86 17.27 -23.79
N VAL A 596 -2.99 16.27 -23.98
CA VAL A 596 -2.18 15.65 -22.91
C VAL A 596 -1.06 16.62 -22.52
N GLU A 597 -0.90 16.89 -21.23
CA GLU A 597 0.27 17.60 -20.67
C GLU A 597 1.34 16.55 -20.33
N GLU A 598 2.59 16.73 -20.78
CA GLU A 598 3.72 15.86 -20.42
C GLU A 598 4.30 16.26 -19.05
N ASP A 599 4.75 15.27 -18.27
CA ASP A 599 5.31 15.45 -16.92
C ASP A 599 6.64 16.25 -16.93
N GLU A 600 6.93 17.00 -15.85
CA GLU A 600 8.11 17.86 -15.64
C GLU A 600 9.50 17.16 -15.71
N PHE A 601 9.55 15.86 -15.98
CA PHE A 601 10.79 15.06 -16.06
C PHE A 601 11.43 14.97 -17.45
N GLY A 602 10.97 15.77 -18.42
CA GLY A 602 11.73 16.18 -19.61
C GLY A 602 12.77 15.17 -20.11
N THR A 603 12.35 13.98 -20.54
CA THR A 603 13.22 13.19 -21.41
C THR A 603 13.18 13.82 -22.78
N GLU A 604 14.09 14.79 -22.99
CA GLU A 604 14.59 15.13 -24.31
C GLU A 604 15.15 13.86 -24.97
N LYS A 605 14.30 13.15 -25.71
CA LYS A 605 14.68 12.35 -26.86
C LYS A 605 13.61 12.53 -27.91
N HIS A 606 13.77 13.57 -28.71
CA HIS A 606 13.69 13.57 -30.17
C HIS A 606 13.71 15.02 -30.69
N LEU A 607 14.88 15.66 -30.61
CA LEU A 607 15.22 16.83 -31.42
C LEU A 607 16.48 16.53 -32.21
N GLU A 608 16.38 15.67 -33.21
CA GLU A 608 17.22 15.66 -34.43
C GLU A 608 16.44 14.96 -35.56
N ARG A 609 15.40 15.62 -36.09
CA ARG A 609 14.85 15.35 -37.44
C ARG A 609 14.43 16.68 -38.07
N ASP A 610 15.16 17.07 -39.10
CA ASP A 610 15.12 18.37 -39.79
C ASP A 610 13.94 18.52 -40.77
N ASP A 611 12.71 18.24 -40.34
CA ASP A 611 11.52 18.48 -41.18
C ASP A 611 10.59 19.51 -40.52
N GLU A 612 10.68 20.76 -41.00
CA GLU A 612 9.89 21.92 -40.55
C GLU A 612 8.36 21.81 -40.73
N LYS A 613 7.85 20.70 -41.27
CA LYS A 613 6.41 20.45 -41.41
C LYS A 613 5.77 19.74 -40.21
N ASP A 614 6.56 19.17 -39.30
CA ASP A 614 6.05 18.37 -38.16
C ASP A 614 6.16 19.05 -36.78
N LYS A 615 6.43 20.36 -36.73
CA LYS A 615 6.45 21.15 -35.47
C LYS A 615 5.07 21.35 -34.81
N THR A 616 4.00 20.73 -35.32
CA THR A 616 2.64 20.82 -34.76
C THR A 616 2.25 19.61 -33.88
N ALA A 617 3.14 18.63 -33.69
CA ALA A 617 2.83 17.34 -33.07
C ALA A 617 3.27 17.17 -31.58
N ALA A 618 3.46 18.24 -30.81
CA ALA A 618 3.94 18.15 -29.41
C ALA A 618 2.83 18.07 -28.35
N ALA A 619 1.55 18.03 -28.73
CA ALA A 619 0.45 17.79 -27.80
C ALA A 619 -0.54 16.80 -28.42
N SER A 620 -0.55 15.55 -27.92
CA SER A 620 -1.51 14.56 -28.40
C SER A 620 -2.91 14.85 -27.84
N ASN A 621 -3.93 14.80 -28.69
CA ASN A 621 -5.32 14.96 -28.27
C ASN A 621 -5.74 13.81 -27.34
N LYS A 622 -6.36 14.10 -26.18
CA LYS A 622 -6.72 13.09 -25.16
C LYS A 622 -7.69 12.02 -25.68
N LEU A 623 -8.61 12.39 -26.59
CA LEU A 623 -9.54 11.44 -27.17
C LEU A 623 -8.84 10.51 -28.18
N LEU A 624 -7.85 11.02 -28.92
CA LEU A 624 -7.01 10.21 -29.81
C LEU A 624 -6.07 9.27 -29.03
N ASP A 625 -5.50 9.68 -27.89
CA ASP A 625 -4.77 8.76 -26.99
C ASP A 625 -5.70 7.61 -26.54
N SER A 626 -6.94 7.94 -26.18
CA SER A 626 -7.94 6.93 -25.80
C SER A 626 -8.30 5.98 -26.95
N LEU A 627 -8.30 6.47 -28.20
CA LEU A 627 -8.49 5.67 -29.40
C LEU A 627 -7.32 4.69 -29.61
N ASN A 628 -6.07 5.17 -29.47
CA ASN A 628 -4.89 4.32 -29.62
C ASN A 628 -4.89 3.16 -28.61
N ILE A 629 -5.18 3.47 -27.34
CA ILE A 629 -5.29 2.46 -26.28
C ILE A 629 -6.43 1.47 -26.59
N PHE A 630 -7.56 1.97 -27.08
CA PHE A 630 -8.69 1.12 -27.45
C PHE A 630 -8.28 0.15 -28.57
N THR A 631 -7.61 0.63 -29.61
CA THR A 631 -7.15 -0.19 -30.72
C THR A 631 -6.15 -1.26 -30.27
N GLU A 632 -5.23 -0.94 -29.35
CA GLU A 632 -4.30 -1.92 -28.75
C GLU A 632 -5.03 -3.01 -27.96
N VAL A 633 -5.99 -2.63 -27.12
CA VAL A 633 -6.79 -3.58 -26.32
C VAL A 633 -7.70 -4.41 -27.22
N PHE A 634 -8.34 -3.79 -28.20
CA PHE A 634 -9.28 -4.44 -29.10
C PHE A 634 -8.60 -5.51 -29.96
N ASN A 635 -7.41 -5.21 -30.49
CA ASN A 635 -6.64 -6.13 -31.34
C ASN A 635 -5.78 -7.13 -30.56
N ASN A 636 -5.86 -7.17 -29.22
CA ASN A 636 -5.04 -8.08 -28.44
C ASN A 636 -5.51 -9.56 -28.63
N PRO A 637 -4.63 -10.48 -29.07
CA PRO A 637 -5.02 -11.87 -29.34
C PRO A 637 -5.62 -12.62 -28.14
N THR A 638 -5.21 -12.26 -26.92
CA THR A 638 -5.71 -12.90 -25.69
C THR A 638 -7.17 -12.53 -25.39
N LEU A 639 -7.65 -11.40 -25.92
CA LEU A 639 -9.00 -10.86 -25.70
C LEU A 639 -9.99 -11.21 -26.82
N LEU A 640 -9.58 -12.01 -27.82
CA LEU A 640 -10.43 -12.38 -28.96
C LEU A 640 -11.77 -13.01 -28.55
N LYS A 641 -11.83 -13.70 -27.40
CA LYS A 641 -13.05 -14.35 -26.89
C LYS A 641 -13.87 -13.47 -25.96
N SER A 642 -13.32 -12.34 -25.51
CA SER A 642 -13.95 -11.42 -24.56
C SER A 642 -15.07 -10.60 -25.22
N THR A 643 -16.16 -10.36 -24.48
CA THR A 643 -17.20 -9.41 -24.92
C THR A 643 -16.70 -7.98 -24.74
N MET A 644 -16.58 -7.22 -25.83
CA MET A 644 -16.14 -5.82 -25.78
C MET A 644 -17.34 -4.87 -25.62
N ILE A 645 -17.28 -4.01 -24.61
CA ILE A 645 -18.26 -2.95 -24.33
C ILE A 645 -17.51 -1.62 -24.28
N LEU A 646 -17.92 -0.65 -25.09
CA LEU A 646 -17.36 0.69 -25.17
C LEU A 646 -18.32 1.70 -24.55
N CYS A 647 -17.88 2.38 -23.50
CA CYS A 647 -18.63 3.41 -22.80
C CYS A 647 -18.05 4.80 -23.07
N PHE A 648 -18.79 5.61 -23.83
CA PHE A 648 -18.53 7.03 -23.99
C PHE A 648 -19.10 7.79 -22.79
N ASN A 649 -18.25 8.09 -21.83
CA ASN A 649 -18.57 8.72 -20.56
C ASN A 649 -18.46 10.26 -20.60
N LYS A 650 -18.97 10.91 -19.55
CA LYS A 650 -19.03 12.38 -19.38
C LYS A 650 -19.88 13.05 -20.48
N MET A 651 -20.99 12.42 -20.83
CA MET A 651 -21.93 12.94 -21.83
C MET A 651 -22.51 14.29 -21.46
N ASP A 652 -22.76 14.51 -20.18
CA ASP A 652 -23.22 15.79 -19.62
C ASP A 652 -22.24 16.94 -19.91
N LEU A 653 -20.94 16.70 -19.74
CA LEU A 653 -19.90 17.68 -20.06
C LEU A 653 -19.75 17.85 -21.56
N PHE A 654 -19.84 16.76 -22.33
CA PHE A 654 -19.78 16.80 -23.78
C PHE A 654 -20.90 17.69 -24.36
N GLU A 655 -22.15 17.46 -23.95
CA GLU A 655 -23.31 18.24 -24.39
C GLU A 655 -23.16 19.73 -24.05
N LYS A 656 -22.66 20.06 -22.85
CA LYS A 656 -22.36 21.45 -22.46
C LYS A 656 -21.26 22.08 -23.29
N ASN A 657 -20.23 21.31 -23.65
CA ASN A 657 -19.03 21.81 -24.30
C ASN A 657 -19.14 21.89 -25.82
N LEU A 658 -20.05 21.15 -26.46
CA LEU A 658 -20.28 21.21 -27.90
C LEU A 658 -20.59 22.63 -28.40
N LYS A 659 -21.32 23.42 -27.61
CA LYS A 659 -21.64 24.82 -27.93
C LYS A 659 -20.42 25.74 -27.84
N LYS A 660 -19.49 25.45 -26.94
CA LYS A 660 -18.30 26.27 -26.68
C LYS A 660 -17.12 25.90 -27.59
N PHE A 661 -16.97 24.61 -27.92
CA PHE A 661 -15.81 24.08 -28.65
C PHE A 661 -16.27 23.25 -29.86
N PRO A 662 -16.41 23.82 -31.07
CA PRO A 662 -16.87 23.07 -32.25
C PRO A 662 -15.94 21.90 -32.62
N ILE A 663 -16.49 20.70 -32.86
CA ILE A 663 -15.71 19.47 -33.15
C ILE A 663 -14.78 19.64 -34.36
N LYS A 664 -15.26 20.33 -35.40
CA LYS A 664 -14.54 20.53 -36.67
C LYS A 664 -13.17 21.21 -36.50
N ASN A 665 -12.98 21.95 -35.41
CA ASN A 665 -11.70 22.60 -35.10
C ASN A 665 -10.62 21.60 -34.66
N TYR A 666 -11.03 20.42 -34.16
CA TYR A 666 -10.13 19.38 -33.63
C TYR A 666 -10.13 18.12 -34.50
N PHE A 667 -11.23 17.85 -35.21
CA PHE A 667 -11.41 16.71 -36.11
C PHE A 667 -11.90 17.24 -37.46
N THR A 668 -10.95 17.50 -38.37
CA THR A 668 -11.22 18.19 -39.65
C THR A 668 -12.03 17.36 -40.64
N ASP A 669 -11.98 16.03 -40.50
CA ASP A 669 -12.76 15.04 -41.25
C ASP A 669 -14.18 14.85 -40.70
N PHE A 670 -14.56 15.58 -39.65
CA PHE A 670 -15.95 15.65 -39.19
C PHE A 670 -16.81 16.41 -40.22
N GLU A 671 -17.40 15.64 -41.12
CA GLU A 671 -18.47 16.07 -42.00
C GLU A 671 -19.76 16.21 -41.18
N GLY A 672 -19.94 17.36 -40.52
CA GLY A 672 -21.27 17.80 -40.09
C GLY A 672 -22.21 17.87 -41.30
N GLU A 673 -23.52 17.77 -41.11
CA GLU A 673 -24.46 17.98 -42.21
C GLU A 673 -24.10 19.26 -42.96
N ASN A 674 -23.90 19.15 -44.27
CA ASN A 674 -23.72 20.27 -45.18
C ASN A 674 -24.99 21.14 -45.19
N ILE A 675 -25.22 21.92 -44.13
CA ILE A 675 -26.15 23.05 -44.20
C ILE A 675 -25.40 24.13 -44.94
N LYS A 676 -25.61 24.14 -46.27
CA LYS A 676 -25.29 25.28 -47.12
C LYS A 676 -25.82 26.54 -46.45
N ARG A 677 -24.88 27.37 -45.99
CA ARG A 677 -25.10 28.68 -45.41
C ARG A 677 -25.89 29.55 -46.37
N ASN A 678 -27.13 29.88 -46.03
CA ASN A 678 -27.62 31.22 -46.28
C ASN A 678 -27.68 31.94 -44.93
N HIS A 679 -26.79 32.90 -44.81
CA HIS A 679 -26.65 33.84 -43.70
C HIS A 679 -27.98 34.56 -43.47
N LEU A 680 -28.54 34.46 -42.24
CA LEU A 680 -29.25 35.53 -41.49
C LEU A 680 -30.19 35.02 -40.37
N ILE A 681 -30.28 33.71 -40.09
CA ILE A 681 -31.11 33.19 -38.98
C ILE A 681 -30.25 32.36 -38.01
N PHE A 682 -29.12 32.90 -37.55
CA PHE A 682 -28.14 32.15 -36.76
C PHE A 682 -28.24 32.34 -35.23
N PHE A 683 -29.27 33.02 -34.71
CA PHE A 683 -29.33 33.32 -33.26
C PHE A 683 -30.47 32.68 -32.46
N PHE A 684 -31.42 31.96 -33.08
CA PHE A 684 -32.59 31.48 -32.30
C PHE A 684 -33.10 30.06 -32.57
N TYR A 685 -32.56 29.28 -33.51
CA TYR A 685 -33.06 27.93 -33.79
C TYR A 685 -31.95 26.95 -34.23
N LEU A 686 -31.17 26.45 -33.28
CA LEU A 686 -30.56 25.11 -33.40
C LEU A 686 -30.71 24.41 -32.05
N GLY A 687 -31.84 23.70 -31.92
CA GLY A 687 -32.12 22.80 -30.82
C GLY A 687 -31.25 21.55 -30.92
N ASP A 688 -30.20 21.53 -30.09
CA ASP A 688 -29.72 20.48 -29.17
C ASP A 688 -29.62 18.99 -29.56
N ASP A 689 -30.33 18.45 -30.57
CA ASP A 689 -30.35 16.98 -30.82
C ASP A 689 -29.64 16.50 -32.10
N SER A 690 -29.60 17.29 -33.19
CA SER A 690 -29.03 16.84 -34.47
C SER A 690 -27.50 16.75 -34.45
N ASP A 691 -26.83 17.80 -33.95
CA ASP A 691 -25.37 17.87 -33.88
C ASP A 691 -24.81 16.88 -32.85
N LEU A 692 -25.49 16.74 -31.71
CA LEU A 692 -25.17 15.73 -30.70
C LEU A 692 -25.28 14.32 -31.28
N LYS A 693 -26.33 14.03 -32.06
CA LYS A 693 -26.53 12.73 -32.72
C LYS A 693 -25.47 12.46 -33.79
N LEU A 694 -25.13 13.46 -34.62
CA LEU A 694 -24.06 13.36 -35.61
C LEU A 694 -22.70 13.13 -34.95
N ALA A 695 -22.41 13.87 -33.88
CA ALA A 695 -21.18 13.72 -33.12
C ALA A 695 -21.05 12.36 -32.43
N LYS A 696 -22.12 11.88 -31.77
CA LYS A 696 -22.20 10.52 -31.20
C LYS A 696 -21.91 9.47 -32.27
N LYS A 697 -22.51 9.61 -33.46
CA LYS A 697 -22.30 8.72 -34.60
C LYS A 697 -20.86 8.79 -35.13
N TYR A 698 -20.28 9.97 -35.24
CA TYR A 698 -18.90 10.16 -35.70
C TYR A 698 -17.89 9.50 -34.75
N PHE A 699 -17.93 9.80 -33.46
CA PHE A 699 -17.00 9.21 -32.50
C PHE A 699 -17.20 7.71 -32.33
N SER A 700 -18.44 7.21 -32.40
CA SER A 700 -18.68 5.76 -32.43
C SER A 700 -18.05 5.11 -33.65
N LYS A 701 -18.21 5.71 -34.84
CA LYS A 701 -17.57 5.22 -36.06
C LYS A 701 -16.05 5.26 -35.95
N LEU A 702 -15.49 6.32 -35.36
CA LEU A 702 -14.05 6.48 -35.21
C LEU A 702 -13.44 5.33 -34.40
N PHE A 703 -14.01 4.99 -33.24
CA PHE A 703 -13.53 3.90 -32.40
C PHE A 703 -13.80 2.51 -32.99
N VAL A 704 -14.89 2.35 -33.75
CA VAL A 704 -15.33 1.03 -34.24
C VAL A 704 -14.84 0.75 -35.67
N LYS A 705 -14.19 1.72 -36.33
CA LYS A 705 -13.71 1.62 -37.72
C LYS A 705 -12.84 0.38 -37.97
N ASP A 706 -11.92 0.10 -37.05
CA ASP A 706 -11.01 -1.04 -37.15
C ASP A 706 -11.68 -2.37 -36.72
N ALA A 707 -12.64 -2.31 -35.80
CA ALA A 707 -13.38 -3.47 -35.29
C ALA A 707 -14.35 -4.11 -36.31
N ILE A 708 -14.85 -3.34 -37.28
CA ILE A 708 -15.82 -3.80 -38.27
C ILE A 708 -15.24 -4.84 -39.26
N LYS A 709 -13.91 -4.88 -39.44
CA LYS A 709 -13.27 -5.84 -40.34
C LYS A 709 -13.26 -7.27 -39.80
N GLU A 710 -13.40 -7.48 -38.49
CA GLU A 710 -13.23 -8.79 -37.84
C GLU A 710 -14.53 -9.44 -37.31
N LYS A 711 -15.71 -8.89 -37.67
CA LYS A 711 -17.05 -9.42 -37.29
C LYS A 711 -17.35 -9.53 -35.77
N LYS A 712 -16.66 -8.77 -34.92
CA LYS A 712 -17.00 -8.59 -33.49
C LYS A 712 -17.08 -7.11 -33.12
N ALA A 713 -18.18 -6.45 -33.46
CA ALA A 713 -18.37 -5.05 -33.08
C ALA A 713 -18.58 -4.92 -31.56
N PRO A 714 -17.94 -3.95 -30.87
CA PRO A 714 -18.18 -3.69 -29.46
C PRO A 714 -19.59 -3.13 -29.23
N PHE A 715 -20.17 -3.42 -28.06
CA PHE A 715 -21.43 -2.82 -27.63
C PHE A 715 -21.18 -1.39 -27.15
N VAL A 716 -21.82 -0.40 -27.78
CA VAL A 716 -21.56 1.02 -27.49
C VAL A 716 -22.65 1.58 -26.58
N HIS A 717 -22.23 2.19 -25.47
CA HIS A 717 -23.09 2.94 -24.55
C HIS A 717 -22.59 4.37 -24.37
N PHE A 718 -23.53 5.31 -24.23
CA PHE A 718 -23.26 6.69 -23.85
C PHE A 718 -23.66 6.88 -22.40
N THR A 719 -22.72 7.29 -21.55
CA THR A 719 -22.86 7.26 -20.09
C THR A 719 -22.56 8.61 -19.45
N THR A 720 -23.23 8.85 -18.33
CA THR A 720 -22.85 9.88 -17.36
C THR A 720 -22.68 9.17 -16.03
N SER A 721 -21.44 8.78 -15.68
CA SER A 721 -21.18 7.96 -14.49
C SER A 721 -21.59 8.60 -13.16
N THR A 722 -21.85 9.90 -13.14
CA THR A 722 -22.35 10.63 -11.98
C THR A 722 -23.89 10.62 -11.86
N ASP A 723 -24.61 10.20 -12.91
CA ASP A 723 -26.06 10.02 -12.91
C ASP A 723 -26.42 8.57 -12.52
N THR A 724 -26.75 8.41 -11.24
CA THR A 724 -27.12 7.11 -10.65
C THR A 724 -28.36 6.49 -11.30
N LYS A 725 -29.33 7.29 -11.77
CA LYS A 725 -30.57 6.77 -12.38
C LYS A 725 -30.28 6.22 -13.77
N LEU A 726 -29.54 6.97 -14.59
CA LEU A 726 -29.11 6.54 -15.91
C LEU A 726 -28.20 5.31 -15.82
N MET A 727 -27.19 5.37 -14.95
CA MET A 727 -26.23 4.29 -14.80
C MET A 727 -26.87 3.00 -14.32
N LYS A 728 -27.92 3.06 -13.48
CA LYS A 728 -28.65 1.85 -13.09
C LYS A 728 -29.24 1.10 -14.29
N LYS A 729 -29.81 1.82 -15.27
CA LYS A 729 -30.34 1.22 -16.51
C LYS A 729 -29.22 0.66 -17.38
N ILE A 730 -28.18 1.46 -17.62
CA ILE A 730 -27.04 1.06 -18.47
C ILE A 730 -26.30 -0.15 -17.88
N ILE A 731 -26.12 -0.18 -16.56
CA ILE A 731 -25.52 -1.33 -15.88
C ILE A 731 -26.39 -2.56 -16.07
N CYS A 732 -27.72 -2.47 -15.94
CA CYS A 732 -28.61 -3.61 -16.22
C CYS A 732 -28.40 -4.14 -17.67
N ASP A 733 -28.35 -3.25 -18.66
CA ASP A 733 -28.14 -3.63 -20.07
C ASP A 733 -26.77 -4.29 -20.29
N ILE A 734 -25.71 -3.75 -19.68
CA ILE A 734 -24.35 -4.30 -19.71
C ILE A 734 -24.34 -5.71 -19.10
N LEU A 735 -24.94 -5.87 -17.92
CA LEU A 735 -25.01 -7.15 -17.21
C LEU A 735 -25.77 -8.18 -18.06
N GLU A 736 -26.88 -7.79 -18.67
CA GLU A 736 -27.67 -8.67 -19.53
C GLU A 736 -26.89 -9.10 -20.78
N THR A 737 -26.18 -8.17 -21.42
CA THR A 737 -25.34 -8.43 -22.59
C THR A 737 -24.24 -9.44 -22.27
N LEU A 738 -23.54 -9.26 -21.14
CA LEU A 738 -22.50 -10.16 -20.67
C LEU A 738 -23.03 -11.56 -20.35
N ILE A 739 -24.24 -11.65 -19.78
CA ILE A 739 -24.91 -12.94 -19.52
C ILE A 739 -25.30 -13.63 -20.83
N ARG A 740 -25.91 -12.92 -21.78
CA ARG A 740 -26.37 -13.47 -23.07
C ARG A 740 -25.22 -14.04 -23.89
N GLN A 741 -24.12 -13.29 -24.03
CA GLN A 741 -22.95 -13.75 -24.78
C GLN A 741 -22.32 -14.99 -24.15
N SER A 742 -22.28 -15.04 -22.82
CA SER A 742 -21.75 -16.20 -22.12
C SER A 742 -22.64 -17.44 -22.24
N LEU A 743 -23.97 -17.29 -22.34
CA LEU A 743 -24.87 -18.41 -22.59
C LEU A 743 -24.74 -18.92 -24.04
N SER A 744 -24.59 -18.03 -25.00
CA SER A 744 -24.35 -18.37 -26.40
C SER A 744 -23.05 -19.15 -26.59
N SER A 745 -21.97 -18.80 -25.87
CA SER A 745 -20.70 -19.53 -25.93
C SER A 745 -20.75 -20.94 -25.32
N ALA A 746 -21.78 -21.23 -24.50
CA ALA A 746 -21.98 -22.54 -23.86
C ALA A 746 -22.89 -23.49 -24.68
N GLY A 747 -23.28 -23.12 -25.91
CA GLY A 747 -24.04 -23.98 -26.82
C GLY A 747 -25.55 -24.08 -26.53
N PHE A 748 -26.07 -23.26 -25.61
CA PHE A 748 -27.52 -23.11 -25.45
C PHE A 748 -28.05 -22.17 -26.54
N ALA A 749 -28.87 -22.70 -27.46
CA ALA A 749 -29.65 -21.87 -28.37
C ALA A 749 -30.57 -20.96 -27.54
N ILE A 750 -30.55 -19.65 -27.85
CA ILE A 750 -31.47 -18.66 -27.27
C ILE A 750 -32.78 -18.68 -28.06
#